data_AF-A0A4V3CSB6-F1
#
_entry.id   AF-A0A4V3CSB6-F1
#
_cell.length_a   1.000
_cell.length_b   1.000
_cell.length_c   1.000
_cell.angle_alpha   90.00
_cell.angle_beta   90.00
_cell.angle_gamma   90.00
#
_symmetry.space_group_name_H-M   'P 1'
#
loop_
_entity.id
_entity.type
_entity.pdbx_description
1 polymer ?
#
loop_
_entity_poly.entity_id
_entity_poly.type
_entity_poly.pdbx_seq_one_letter_code
_entity_poly.pdbx_strand_id
1 'polypeptide(L)'
;MKTKQTKYILILGFLFFLIACSTKKNTFLSRNSHALSTKYNILYNGGLALDKGLVDLKTQYQDNFWERLPVERMQISEEKILPGETKNANFERAETKAIKAIQKHSMNIQGSEKNPQMDEAHLMLGKARYYDQRFVPALEAFNYVLYKYPSSDKIYEVKIWREKTNMRLENDALAVNNLRKLLKEIKFKDQIFADANATLAQAFLNLEEKDSAVAKLKIAKEFTKSNEEVSRYHFILGQLYDEMGLKDSANASYQAVIDMNRKAARQYVIHAHEKQAKYFDYEKGDTIAFLEKYNDLLEDRENRPYLDVLNHQMALFYDKKKNFVQAKKYYNVSLKKKSADTYLTASNYRNLADIYFNSAKYVTAGKYFDSTLVNLKPRTREFLAIKKKRENLEDVIKYEGIAQRNDSILSLVNMSENDRTAFFQKHIDKLKIEDEKLKKELEKQEIVRENEERNQNAPTAVDGSDSQKKSNISIKNSIEKGNQKESKFYFYNTATLEYGKIEFTKIWGRRSLQDNWRTVTSASNSKEDDKTVAENEDSKKTKSATEEERYDTKFYTSQLPTSQTVIDSLGKERNFAYYQLGSIYKEKFKEYQLAANKLEKLLTYNPEERLVLPSMYNLYKIYEIIDKEKAAAMKAKIIAQYPESRYAQILLNPSIEVEAASDSPNVVYENLYDQYQNGEFKTVLTQTNLAIDRFTGDEMVPKFELLKAHLIGKLTGLEEYKKALNFVALNYPNVEEGKKAENLLAVSIPKLEALQLGKYPSTNWKILYSTKDFEDKNTKTLRDKIAKFIKERTLDKMFVSLDIYTMTDNFVVIHGMKSEEYAKGIASILKEFKEYKVQDTPIIMCAENYTVVQIKKNLEDYLAGKLVENPQQPNWDGTIERVVVQQEEKPQPQQEEQSRNKADIKNMKNDLLKDKQKSSNKSNIQKEEENFGLPPTPGMQGTEKKR
;
A
#
# COMPACT_ATOMS: atom_id res chain seq x y z
N MET A 1 -80.75 -10.41 -54.93
CA MET A 1 -80.26 -9.54 -53.83
C MET A 1 -79.89 -10.38 -52.59
N LYS A 2 -78.72 -11.06 -52.51
CA LYS A 2 -78.30 -11.76 -51.26
C LYS A 2 -76.78 -11.84 -50.98
N THR A 3 -75.91 -11.12 -51.71
CA THR A 3 -74.43 -11.20 -51.51
C THR A 3 -73.76 -9.90 -51.06
N LYS A 4 -74.45 -8.75 -51.11
CA LYS A 4 -73.89 -7.46 -50.63
C LYS A 4 -74.12 -7.20 -49.13
N GLN A 5 -75.17 -7.75 -48.51
CA GLN A 5 -75.45 -7.56 -47.08
C GLN A 5 -74.44 -8.29 -46.16
N THR A 6 -73.88 -9.42 -46.59
CA THR A 6 -72.89 -10.19 -45.81
C THR A 6 -71.55 -9.46 -45.64
N LYS A 7 -71.11 -8.67 -46.63
CA LYS A 7 -69.90 -7.82 -46.51
C LYS A 7 -70.07 -6.72 -45.45
N TYR A 8 -71.24 -6.06 -45.41
CA TYR A 8 -71.50 -5.04 -44.40
C TYR A 8 -71.72 -5.63 -43.01
N ILE A 9 -72.32 -6.82 -42.90
CA ILE A 9 -72.45 -7.54 -41.61
C ILE A 9 -71.09 -7.97 -41.07
N LEU A 10 -70.16 -8.40 -41.92
CA LEU A 10 -68.77 -8.72 -41.50
C LEU A 10 -68.00 -7.46 -41.06
N ILE A 11 -68.14 -6.34 -41.76
CA ILE A 11 -67.50 -5.06 -41.39
C ILE A 11 -68.12 -4.50 -40.09
N LEU A 12 -69.45 -4.56 -39.95
CA LEU A 12 -70.17 -4.13 -38.76
C LEU A 12 -69.82 -5.05 -37.57
N GLY A 13 -69.75 -6.36 -37.79
CA GLY A 13 -69.31 -7.35 -36.80
C GLY A 13 -67.87 -7.13 -36.35
N PHE A 14 -66.97 -6.77 -37.26
CA PHE A 14 -65.59 -6.40 -36.95
C PHE A 14 -65.52 -5.08 -36.13
N LEU A 15 -66.34 -4.09 -36.47
CA LEU A 15 -66.46 -2.84 -35.70
C LEU A 15 -67.01 -3.07 -34.29
N PHE A 16 -68.02 -3.94 -34.13
CA PHE A 16 -68.51 -4.35 -32.81
C PHE A 16 -67.47 -5.15 -32.03
N PHE A 17 -66.65 -5.96 -32.70
CA PHE A 17 -65.53 -6.68 -32.08
C PHE A 17 -64.45 -5.72 -31.55
N LEU A 18 -64.14 -4.64 -32.28
CA LEU A 18 -63.21 -3.60 -31.81
C LEU A 18 -63.75 -2.82 -30.62
N ILE A 19 -65.07 -2.55 -30.56
CA ILE A 19 -65.72 -1.86 -29.43
C ILE A 19 -65.81 -2.77 -28.19
N ALA A 20 -65.79 -4.09 -28.37
CA ALA A 20 -65.84 -5.07 -27.28
C ALA A 20 -64.52 -5.20 -26.49
N CYS A 21 -63.40 -4.68 -27.01
CA CYS A 21 -62.08 -4.71 -26.39
C CYS A 21 -61.73 -3.39 -25.67
N SER A 22 -62.70 -2.78 -24.96
CA SER A 22 -62.51 -1.52 -24.25
C SER A 22 -62.36 -1.74 -22.73
N THR A 23 -61.28 -1.20 -22.14
CA THR A 23 -61.04 -1.21 -20.69
C THR A 23 -62.07 -0.43 -19.87
N LYS A 24 -62.85 0.45 -20.52
CA LYS A 24 -63.88 1.27 -19.87
C LYS A 24 -65.22 0.54 -19.69
N LYS A 25 -65.41 -0.63 -20.32
CA LYS A 25 -66.67 -1.38 -20.28
C LYS A 25 -66.51 -2.68 -19.48
N ASN A 26 -67.35 -2.86 -18.47
CA ASN A 26 -67.42 -4.09 -17.66
C ASN A 26 -68.28 -5.16 -18.35
N THR A 27 -67.79 -5.74 -19.45
CA THR A 27 -68.45 -6.89 -20.11
C THR A 27 -67.63 -8.16 -19.93
N PHE A 28 -68.27 -9.33 -20.03
CA PHE A 28 -67.58 -10.62 -19.98
C PHE A 28 -66.46 -10.73 -21.04
N LEU A 29 -66.78 -10.33 -22.28
CA LEU A 29 -65.83 -10.39 -23.39
C LEU A 29 -64.66 -9.42 -23.20
N SER A 30 -64.91 -8.19 -22.74
CA SER A 30 -63.86 -7.20 -22.47
C SER A 30 -62.91 -7.67 -21.35
N ARG A 31 -63.48 -8.10 -20.20
CA ARG A 31 -62.70 -8.60 -19.06
C ARG A 31 -61.79 -9.77 -19.45
N ASN A 32 -62.35 -10.77 -20.13
CA ASN A 32 -61.58 -11.95 -20.51
C ASN A 32 -60.56 -11.64 -21.61
N SER A 33 -60.88 -10.78 -22.58
CA SER A 33 -59.94 -10.35 -23.61
C SER A 33 -58.73 -9.64 -23.00
N HIS A 34 -58.97 -8.66 -22.12
CA HIS A 34 -57.89 -7.96 -21.43
C HIS A 34 -57.10 -8.89 -20.49
N ALA A 35 -57.77 -9.75 -19.72
CA ALA A 35 -57.11 -10.70 -18.82
C ALA A 35 -56.22 -11.70 -19.58
N LEU A 36 -56.71 -12.30 -20.67
CA LEU A 36 -55.96 -13.25 -21.50
C LEU A 36 -54.75 -12.58 -22.16
N SER A 37 -54.94 -11.37 -22.70
CA SER A 37 -53.86 -10.58 -23.29
C SER A 37 -52.81 -10.18 -22.25
N THR A 38 -53.24 -9.76 -21.06
CA THR A 38 -52.34 -9.47 -19.95
C THR A 38 -51.53 -10.71 -19.56
N LYS A 39 -52.18 -11.85 -19.33
CA LYS A 39 -51.54 -13.09 -18.87
C LYS A 39 -50.55 -13.65 -19.89
N TYR A 40 -51.02 -13.97 -21.09
CA TYR A 40 -50.25 -14.78 -22.04
C TYR A 40 -49.33 -13.98 -22.96
N ASN A 41 -49.53 -12.67 -23.06
CA ASN A 41 -48.64 -11.80 -23.83
C ASN A 41 -47.76 -10.95 -22.92
N ILE A 42 -48.35 -10.09 -22.09
CA ILE A 42 -47.58 -9.07 -21.39
C ILE A 42 -46.83 -9.66 -20.20
N LEU A 43 -47.54 -10.31 -19.28
CA LEU A 43 -46.96 -10.92 -18.08
C LEU A 43 -46.07 -12.10 -18.42
N TYR A 44 -46.46 -12.96 -19.36
CA TYR A 44 -45.58 -14.05 -19.80
C TYR A 44 -44.23 -13.53 -20.32
N ASN A 45 -44.23 -12.56 -21.24
CA ASN A 45 -42.98 -11.99 -21.77
C ASN A 45 -42.21 -11.16 -20.72
N GLY A 46 -42.91 -10.50 -19.79
CA GLY A 46 -42.30 -9.77 -18.68
C GLY A 46 -41.66 -10.70 -17.65
N GLY A 47 -42.32 -11.81 -17.32
CA GLY A 47 -41.81 -12.87 -16.45
C GLY A 47 -40.58 -13.55 -17.02
N LEU A 48 -40.60 -13.91 -18.32
CA LEU A 48 -39.41 -14.43 -19.00
C LEU A 48 -38.23 -13.45 -18.97
N ALA A 49 -38.50 -12.15 -19.08
CA ALA A 49 -37.45 -11.13 -18.96
C ALA A 49 -36.93 -11.06 -17.51
N LEU A 50 -37.83 -11.06 -16.51
CA LEU A 50 -37.45 -11.09 -15.11
C LEU A 50 -36.58 -12.32 -14.80
N ASP A 51 -37.00 -13.51 -15.21
CA ASP A 51 -36.26 -14.76 -15.00
C ASP A 51 -34.88 -14.74 -15.65
N LYS A 52 -34.77 -14.21 -16.88
CA LYS A 52 -33.47 -14.01 -17.53
C LYS A 52 -32.58 -13.04 -16.76
N GLY A 53 -33.14 -11.92 -16.30
CA GLY A 53 -32.41 -10.97 -15.45
C GLY A 53 -31.92 -11.60 -14.15
N LEU A 54 -32.70 -12.51 -13.55
CA LEU A 54 -32.29 -13.26 -12.36
C LEU A 54 -31.16 -14.25 -12.66
N VAL A 55 -31.21 -14.93 -13.81
CA VAL A 55 -30.12 -15.80 -14.25
C VAL A 55 -28.85 -14.97 -14.46
N ASP A 56 -28.94 -13.85 -15.16
CA ASP A 56 -27.80 -12.95 -15.39
C ASP A 56 -27.20 -12.49 -14.05
N LEU A 57 -28.05 -12.02 -13.12
CA LEU A 57 -27.63 -11.62 -11.78
C LEU A 57 -26.94 -12.76 -11.04
N LYS A 58 -27.50 -13.98 -11.06
CA LYS A 58 -26.89 -15.16 -10.42
C LYS A 58 -25.56 -15.56 -11.07
N THR A 59 -25.40 -15.39 -12.39
CA THR A 59 -24.15 -15.71 -13.09
C THR A 59 -23.04 -14.68 -12.84
N GLN A 60 -23.41 -13.41 -12.69
CA GLN A 60 -22.47 -12.34 -12.36
C GLN A 60 -22.13 -12.31 -10.87
N TYR A 61 -23.06 -12.73 -10.02
CA TYR A 61 -22.87 -12.78 -8.59
C TYR A 61 -21.94 -13.93 -8.18
N GLN A 62 -20.83 -13.55 -7.53
CA GLN A 62 -19.88 -14.47 -6.91
C GLN A 62 -20.05 -14.43 -5.39
N ASP A 63 -20.30 -15.60 -4.80
CA ASP A 63 -20.35 -15.78 -3.35
C ASP A 63 -18.95 -15.57 -2.75
N ASN A 64 -18.87 -14.76 -1.69
CA ASN A 64 -17.65 -14.64 -0.89
C ASN A 64 -17.65 -15.69 0.23
N PHE A 65 -17.04 -16.86 -0.01
CA PHE A 65 -17.03 -17.97 0.95
C PHE A 65 -16.16 -17.75 2.20
N TRP A 66 -15.38 -16.66 2.22
CA TRP A 66 -14.59 -16.23 3.37
C TRP A 66 -15.43 -15.51 4.44
N GLU A 67 -16.61 -15.03 4.05
CA GLU A 67 -17.58 -14.36 4.91
C GLU A 67 -18.90 -15.16 4.93
N ARG A 68 -19.78 -14.86 5.89
CA ARG A 68 -21.12 -15.47 5.93
C ARG A 68 -21.90 -15.07 4.68
N LEU A 69 -22.41 -16.06 3.96
CA LEU A 69 -23.22 -15.81 2.77
C LEU A 69 -24.56 -15.19 3.18
N PRO A 70 -25.09 -14.21 2.42
CA PRO A 70 -26.44 -13.72 2.64
C PRO A 70 -27.45 -14.83 2.30
N VAL A 71 -28.58 -14.87 3.01
CA VAL A 71 -29.63 -15.89 2.78
C VAL A 71 -30.18 -15.77 1.36
N GLU A 72 -30.40 -14.54 0.89
CA GLU A 72 -30.71 -14.25 -0.50
C GLU A 72 -29.44 -14.02 -1.31
N ARG A 73 -29.36 -14.65 -2.48
CA ARG A 73 -28.20 -14.56 -3.40
C ARG A 73 -28.22 -13.25 -4.20
N MET A 74 -27.95 -12.13 -3.52
CA MET A 74 -27.91 -10.78 -4.10
C MET A 74 -26.90 -9.89 -3.35
N GLN A 75 -26.14 -9.07 -4.08
CA GLN A 75 -25.24 -8.04 -3.54
C GLN A 75 -25.81 -6.64 -3.82
N ILE A 76 -25.69 -5.74 -2.85
CA ILE A 76 -26.01 -4.31 -3.03
C ILE A 76 -24.71 -3.64 -3.51
N SER A 77 -24.76 -2.89 -4.61
CA SER A 77 -23.59 -2.11 -5.02
C SER A 77 -23.47 -0.88 -4.14
N GLU A 78 -22.30 -0.61 -3.58
CA GLU A 78 -22.01 0.63 -2.84
C GLU A 78 -21.93 1.87 -3.75
N GLU A 79 -21.95 1.67 -5.07
CA GLU A 79 -21.97 2.75 -6.06
C GLU A 79 -23.32 3.51 -6.02
N LYS A 80 -23.23 4.85 -5.90
CA LYS A 80 -24.40 5.73 -6.01
C LYS A 80 -24.96 5.68 -7.44
N ILE A 81 -26.06 4.97 -7.62
CA ILE A 81 -26.81 4.94 -8.88
C ILE A 81 -27.50 6.30 -9.08
N LEU A 82 -27.33 6.90 -10.27
CA LEU A 82 -28.06 8.13 -10.63
C LEU A 82 -29.54 7.80 -10.85
N PRO A 83 -30.48 8.72 -10.53
CA PRO A 83 -31.90 8.49 -10.78
C PRO A 83 -32.18 8.21 -12.25
N GLY A 84 -32.64 6.98 -12.57
CA GLY A 84 -33.07 6.59 -13.92
C GLY A 84 -32.14 5.65 -14.68
N GLU A 85 -30.96 5.30 -14.16
CA GLU A 85 -30.11 4.26 -14.74
C GLU A 85 -30.58 2.86 -14.34
N THR A 86 -30.80 2.00 -15.33
CA THR A 86 -31.08 0.56 -15.15
C THR A 86 -29.79 -0.21 -15.36
N LYS A 87 -29.45 -1.15 -14.45
CA LYS A 87 -28.21 -1.94 -14.59
C LYS A 87 -28.39 -3.15 -15.50
N ASN A 88 -29.64 -3.62 -15.66
CA ASN A 88 -29.94 -4.82 -16.43
C ASN A 88 -31.15 -4.61 -17.35
N ALA A 89 -30.91 -4.68 -18.67
CA ALA A 89 -31.93 -4.53 -19.71
C ALA A 89 -33.11 -5.52 -19.58
N ASN A 90 -32.88 -6.70 -18.97
CA ASN A 90 -33.94 -7.67 -18.73
C ASN A 90 -34.89 -7.22 -17.60
N PHE A 91 -34.39 -6.58 -16.54
CA PHE A 91 -35.25 -6.00 -15.49
C PHE A 91 -36.02 -4.78 -16.01
N GLU A 92 -35.39 -3.94 -16.82
CA GLU A 92 -36.07 -2.82 -17.49
C GLU A 92 -37.19 -3.31 -18.42
N ARG A 93 -36.94 -4.38 -19.19
CA ARG A 93 -37.94 -5.02 -20.04
C ARG A 93 -39.10 -5.58 -19.21
N ALA A 94 -38.81 -6.22 -18.07
CA ALA A 94 -39.83 -6.72 -17.16
C ALA A 94 -40.70 -5.57 -16.60
N GLU A 95 -40.07 -4.49 -16.14
CA GLU A 95 -40.76 -3.28 -15.68
C GLU A 95 -41.63 -2.67 -16.79
N THR A 96 -41.08 -2.48 -18.00
CA THR A 96 -41.81 -1.91 -19.14
C THR A 96 -43.07 -2.73 -19.46
N LYS A 97 -42.95 -4.07 -19.42
CA LYS A 97 -44.10 -4.96 -19.64
C LYS A 97 -45.11 -4.83 -18.50
N ALA A 98 -44.66 -4.82 -17.25
CA ALA A 98 -45.54 -4.64 -16.09
C ALA A 98 -46.31 -3.31 -16.15
N ILE A 99 -45.62 -2.21 -16.45
CA ILE A 99 -46.22 -0.88 -16.66
C ILE A 99 -47.23 -0.92 -17.81
N LYS A 100 -46.89 -1.57 -18.93
CA LYS A 100 -47.81 -1.71 -20.07
C LYS A 100 -49.08 -2.48 -19.69
N ALA A 101 -48.98 -3.54 -18.90
CA ALA A 101 -50.14 -4.27 -18.40
C ALA A 101 -51.04 -3.34 -17.56
N ILE A 102 -50.46 -2.63 -16.60
CA ILE A 102 -51.18 -1.70 -15.72
C ILE A 102 -51.85 -0.58 -16.54
N GLN A 103 -51.10 0.09 -17.41
CA GLN A 103 -51.62 1.26 -18.14
C GLN A 103 -52.63 0.92 -19.23
N LYS A 104 -52.49 -0.22 -19.91
CA LYS A 104 -53.30 -0.55 -21.09
C LYS A 104 -54.39 -1.59 -20.82
N HIS A 105 -54.29 -2.35 -19.72
CA HIS A 105 -55.21 -3.45 -19.42
C HIS A 105 -55.84 -3.37 -18.02
N SER A 106 -55.51 -2.38 -17.20
CA SER A 106 -56.31 -2.09 -15.99
C SER A 106 -57.72 -1.68 -16.39
N MET A 107 -58.69 -2.26 -15.68
CA MET A 107 -60.12 -2.04 -15.82
C MET A 107 -60.68 -1.58 -14.48
N ASN A 108 -60.20 -0.43 -13.98
CA ASN A 108 -60.74 0.19 -12.78
C ASN A 108 -62.10 0.85 -13.07
N ILE A 109 -63.18 0.13 -12.74
CA ILE A 109 -64.56 0.55 -13.01
C ILE A 109 -65.29 0.64 -11.68
N GLN A 110 -65.86 1.82 -11.39
CA GLN A 110 -66.55 2.10 -10.11
C GLN A 110 -65.65 1.83 -8.88
N GLY A 111 -64.36 2.11 -8.99
CA GLY A 111 -63.39 1.95 -7.90
C GLY A 111 -62.93 0.50 -7.66
N SER A 112 -63.36 -0.45 -8.48
CA SER A 112 -62.98 -1.86 -8.41
C SER A 112 -62.30 -2.29 -9.70
N GLU A 113 -61.11 -2.86 -9.56
CA GLU A 113 -60.40 -3.49 -10.68
C GLU A 113 -61.12 -4.75 -11.15
N LYS A 114 -61.33 -4.87 -12.46
CA LYS A 114 -62.04 -5.99 -13.08
C LYS A 114 -61.12 -6.94 -13.85
N ASN A 115 -59.86 -6.58 -14.09
CA ASN A 115 -58.86 -7.47 -14.65
C ASN A 115 -58.12 -8.21 -13.50
N PRO A 116 -58.29 -9.55 -13.37
CA PRO A 116 -57.72 -10.33 -12.28
C PRO A 116 -56.21 -10.55 -12.39
N GLN A 117 -55.51 -9.88 -13.31
CA GLN A 117 -54.07 -10.03 -13.53
C GLN A 117 -53.27 -8.77 -13.11
N MET A 118 -53.94 -7.75 -12.56
CA MET A 118 -53.27 -6.49 -12.19
C MET A 118 -52.43 -6.63 -10.92
N ASP A 119 -52.82 -7.48 -9.99
CA ASP A 119 -52.01 -7.84 -8.82
C ASP A 119 -50.69 -8.51 -9.22
N GLU A 120 -50.72 -9.47 -10.16
CA GLU A 120 -49.51 -10.08 -10.73
C GLU A 120 -48.65 -9.06 -11.49
N ALA A 121 -49.27 -8.12 -12.21
CA ALA A 121 -48.56 -7.03 -12.89
C ALA A 121 -47.81 -6.12 -11.89
N HIS A 122 -48.46 -5.71 -10.81
CA HIS A 122 -47.83 -4.90 -9.77
C HIS A 122 -46.76 -5.67 -8.97
N LEU A 123 -46.97 -6.97 -8.71
CA LEU A 123 -45.96 -7.83 -8.10
C LEU A 123 -44.70 -7.94 -8.97
N MET A 124 -44.87 -8.14 -10.29
CA MET A 124 -43.75 -8.15 -11.25
C MET A 124 -43.04 -6.80 -11.30
N LEU A 125 -43.80 -5.69 -11.29
CA LEU A 125 -43.24 -4.34 -11.25
C LEU A 125 -42.37 -4.14 -10.01
N GLY A 126 -42.87 -4.54 -8.84
CA GLY A 126 -42.13 -4.43 -7.58
C GLY A 126 -40.85 -5.29 -7.58
N LYS A 127 -40.93 -6.54 -8.06
CA LYS A 127 -39.76 -7.43 -8.19
C LYS A 127 -38.70 -6.87 -9.13
N ALA A 128 -39.10 -6.40 -10.32
CA ALA A 128 -38.18 -5.83 -11.29
C ALA A 128 -37.42 -4.63 -10.69
N ARG A 129 -38.13 -3.74 -9.99
CA ARG A 129 -37.53 -2.58 -9.30
C ARG A 129 -36.65 -2.98 -8.13
N TYR A 130 -37.04 -3.99 -7.36
CA TYR A 130 -36.23 -4.51 -6.25
C TYR A 130 -34.88 -5.03 -6.74
N TYR A 131 -34.87 -5.86 -7.78
CA TYR A 131 -33.63 -6.42 -8.32
C TYR A 131 -32.76 -5.40 -9.04
N ASP A 132 -33.39 -4.35 -9.58
CA ASP A 132 -32.70 -3.15 -10.07
C ASP A 132 -32.32 -2.17 -8.94
N GLN A 133 -32.39 -2.61 -7.68
CA GLN A 133 -31.98 -1.89 -6.45
C GLN A 133 -32.75 -0.58 -6.19
N ARG A 134 -33.90 -0.38 -6.85
CA ARG A 134 -34.82 0.74 -6.61
C ARG A 134 -35.83 0.37 -5.53
N PHE A 135 -35.37 0.32 -4.28
CA PHE A 135 -36.14 -0.21 -3.15
C PHE A 135 -37.38 0.64 -2.80
N VAL A 136 -37.32 1.97 -2.84
CA VAL A 136 -38.52 2.82 -2.57
C VAL A 136 -39.61 2.61 -3.64
N PRO A 137 -39.32 2.71 -4.95
CA PRO A 137 -40.31 2.38 -6.00
C PRO A 137 -40.83 0.93 -5.97
N ALA A 138 -40.01 -0.02 -5.50
CA ALA A 138 -40.44 -1.40 -5.30
C ALA A 138 -41.46 -1.50 -4.15
N LEU A 139 -41.15 -0.84 -3.02
CA LEU A 139 -42.01 -0.79 -1.83
C LEU A 139 -43.40 -0.21 -2.16
N GLU A 140 -43.44 0.86 -2.96
CA GLU A 140 -44.70 1.45 -3.45
C GLU A 140 -45.54 0.45 -4.25
N ALA A 141 -44.92 -0.31 -5.17
CA ALA A 141 -45.61 -1.30 -5.97
C ALA A 141 -46.20 -2.43 -5.11
N PHE A 142 -45.46 -2.92 -4.11
CA PHE A 142 -45.98 -3.93 -3.18
C PHE A 142 -47.10 -3.38 -2.29
N ASN A 143 -46.95 -2.18 -1.75
CA ASN A 143 -47.98 -1.53 -0.93
C ASN A 143 -49.27 -1.26 -1.73
N TYR A 144 -49.15 -0.94 -3.03
CA TYR A 144 -50.30 -0.79 -3.90
C TYR A 144 -51.12 -2.09 -3.99
N VAL A 145 -50.47 -3.25 -4.10
CA VAL A 145 -51.16 -4.55 -4.11
C VAL A 145 -51.85 -4.82 -2.78
N LEU A 146 -51.17 -4.58 -1.66
CA LEU A 146 -51.75 -4.80 -0.34
C LEU A 146 -52.98 -3.90 -0.07
N TYR A 147 -52.99 -2.69 -0.64
CA TYR A 147 -54.08 -1.73 -0.47
C TYR A 147 -55.25 -1.98 -1.45
N LYS A 148 -54.95 -2.22 -2.73
CA LYS A 148 -55.97 -2.34 -3.80
C LYS A 148 -56.44 -3.76 -4.07
N TYR A 149 -55.63 -4.76 -3.76
CA TYR A 149 -55.91 -6.18 -4.04
C TYR A 149 -55.74 -7.07 -2.79
N PRO A 150 -56.41 -6.76 -1.66
CA PRO A 150 -56.23 -7.52 -0.40
C PRO A 150 -56.66 -8.99 -0.50
N SER A 151 -57.48 -9.36 -1.48
CA SER A 151 -57.93 -10.73 -1.73
C SER A 151 -57.13 -11.49 -2.79
N SER A 152 -55.98 -10.96 -3.22
CA SER A 152 -55.09 -11.61 -4.21
C SER A 152 -54.62 -12.99 -3.72
N ASP A 153 -54.52 -13.96 -4.62
CA ASP A 153 -53.91 -15.27 -4.32
C ASP A 153 -52.38 -15.16 -4.11
N LYS A 154 -51.76 -14.04 -4.51
CA LYS A 154 -50.34 -13.72 -4.30
C LYS A 154 -50.07 -12.89 -3.04
N ILE A 155 -51.06 -12.67 -2.18
CA ILE A 155 -50.96 -11.72 -1.07
C ILE A 155 -49.80 -12.04 -0.10
N TYR A 156 -49.54 -13.32 0.19
CA TYR A 156 -48.44 -13.72 1.07
C TYR A 156 -47.08 -13.45 0.44
N GLU A 157 -46.94 -13.73 -0.86
CA GLU A 157 -45.72 -13.44 -1.61
C GLU A 157 -45.44 -11.93 -1.61
N VAL A 158 -46.45 -11.09 -1.87
CA VAL A 158 -46.34 -9.63 -1.82
C VAL A 158 -45.89 -9.14 -0.45
N LYS A 159 -46.45 -9.70 0.65
CA LYS A 159 -46.03 -9.35 2.02
C LYS A 159 -44.55 -9.70 2.25
N ILE A 160 -44.07 -10.86 1.78
CA ILE A 160 -42.65 -11.26 1.90
C ILE A 160 -41.76 -10.26 1.13
N TRP A 161 -42.13 -9.94 -0.12
CA TRP A 161 -41.38 -8.99 -0.94
C TRP A 161 -41.34 -7.58 -0.38
N ARG A 162 -42.44 -7.13 0.25
CA ARG A 162 -42.46 -5.89 1.03
C ARG A 162 -41.42 -5.93 2.14
N GLU A 163 -41.35 -7.01 2.91
CA GLU A 163 -40.38 -7.11 4.02
C GLU A 163 -38.94 -7.27 3.55
N LYS A 164 -38.69 -7.99 2.45
CA LYS A 164 -37.38 -7.97 1.77
C LYS A 164 -36.94 -6.53 1.48
N THR A 165 -37.86 -5.73 0.95
CA THR A 165 -37.60 -4.32 0.63
C THR A 165 -37.37 -3.48 1.88
N ASN A 166 -38.13 -3.70 2.96
CA ASN A 166 -37.92 -3.02 4.24
C ASN A 166 -36.54 -3.31 4.83
N MET A 167 -36.05 -4.56 4.78
CA MET A 167 -34.68 -4.89 5.23
C MET A 167 -33.61 -4.14 4.43
N ARG A 168 -33.81 -3.95 3.12
CA ARG A 168 -32.89 -3.17 2.27
C ARG A 168 -32.93 -1.67 2.58
N LEU A 169 -33.99 -1.21 3.22
CA LEU A 169 -34.16 0.15 3.71
C LEU A 169 -33.84 0.27 5.22
N GLU A 170 -33.10 -0.69 5.78
CA GLU A 170 -32.66 -0.72 7.19
C GLU A 170 -33.80 -0.80 8.21
N ASN A 171 -35.00 -1.26 7.78
CA ASN A 171 -36.17 -1.43 8.64
C ASN A 171 -36.33 -2.89 9.11
N ASP A 172 -35.27 -3.51 9.63
CA ASP A 172 -35.23 -4.93 9.97
C ASP A 172 -36.19 -5.33 11.09
N ALA A 173 -36.33 -4.51 12.14
CA ALA A 173 -37.25 -4.79 13.24
C ALA A 173 -38.72 -4.80 12.80
N LEU A 174 -39.09 -3.93 11.86
CA LEU A 174 -40.41 -3.93 11.24
C LEU A 174 -40.64 -5.22 10.45
N ALA A 175 -39.64 -5.62 9.64
CA ALA A 175 -39.68 -6.86 8.87
C ALA A 175 -39.87 -8.09 9.78
N VAL A 176 -39.13 -8.20 10.89
CA VAL A 176 -39.29 -9.27 11.88
C VAL A 176 -40.72 -9.34 12.41
N ASN A 177 -41.29 -8.21 12.84
CA ASN A 177 -42.63 -8.17 13.41
C ASN A 177 -43.71 -8.56 12.39
N ASN A 178 -43.58 -8.08 11.16
CA ASN A 178 -44.53 -8.38 10.08
C ASN A 178 -44.44 -9.84 9.63
N LEU A 179 -43.22 -10.40 9.49
CA LEU A 179 -43.01 -11.80 9.11
C LEU A 179 -43.49 -12.76 10.21
N ARG A 180 -43.29 -12.43 11.49
CA ARG A 180 -43.85 -13.23 12.61
C ARG A 180 -45.37 -13.31 12.55
N LYS A 181 -46.05 -12.21 12.20
CA LYS A 181 -47.51 -12.20 12.00
C LYS A 181 -47.91 -13.01 10.76
N LEU A 182 -47.23 -12.77 9.63
CA LEU A 182 -47.47 -13.48 8.37
C LEU A 182 -47.35 -15.01 8.53
N LEU A 183 -46.33 -15.48 9.24
CA LEU A 183 -46.13 -16.92 9.47
C LEU A 183 -47.27 -17.59 10.26
N LYS A 184 -48.05 -16.84 11.05
CA LYS A 184 -49.26 -17.34 11.71
C LYS A 184 -50.48 -17.38 10.78
N GLU A 185 -50.47 -16.56 9.72
CA GLU A 185 -51.55 -16.49 8.74
C GLU A 185 -51.42 -17.56 7.64
N ILE A 186 -50.19 -17.96 7.29
CA ILE A 186 -49.91 -18.93 6.24
C ILE A 186 -50.51 -20.30 6.62
N LYS A 187 -51.36 -20.84 5.75
CA LYS A 187 -52.10 -22.09 5.99
C LYS A 187 -51.31 -23.36 5.63
N PHE A 188 -50.46 -23.29 4.61
CA PHE A 188 -49.75 -24.44 4.05
C PHE A 188 -48.24 -24.27 4.20
N LYS A 189 -47.53 -25.35 4.56
CA LYS A 189 -46.06 -25.36 4.67
C LYS A 189 -45.43 -25.67 3.31
N ASP A 190 -45.45 -24.69 2.41
CA ASP A 190 -44.94 -24.78 1.04
C ASP A 190 -43.76 -23.81 0.80
N GLN A 191 -43.46 -23.48 -0.46
CA GLN A 191 -42.37 -22.55 -0.80
C GLN A 191 -42.60 -21.16 -0.19
N ILE A 192 -43.84 -20.67 -0.10
CA ILE A 192 -44.12 -19.36 0.51
C ILE A 192 -43.79 -19.38 2.00
N PHE A 193 -44.08 -20.50 2.67
CA PHE A 193 -43.66 -20.71 4.05
C PHE A 193 -42.14 -20.75 4.20
N ALA A 194 -41.43 -21.40 3.26
CA ALA A 194 -39.97 -21.41 3.23
C ALA A 194 -39.39 -20.01 3.05
N ASP A 195 -39.87 -19.27 2.05
CA ASP A 195 -39.43 -17.90 1.70
C ASP A 195 -39.65 -16.93 2.87
N ALA A 196 -40.78 -17.03 3.57
CA ALA A 196 -41.07 -16.21 4.74
C ALA A 196 -40.09 -16.50 5.89
N ASN A 197 -39.76 -17.78 6.14
CA ASN A 197 -38.78 -18.16 7.16
C ASN A 197 -37.34 -17.76 6.75
N ALA A 198 -36.97 -17.89 5.48
CA ALA A 198 -35.67 -17.47 4.97
C ALA A 198 -35.50 -15.94 5.09
N THR A 199 -36.52 -15.19 4.71
CA THR A 199 -36.53 -13.72 4.86
C THR A 199 -36.45 -13.31 6.32
N LEU A 200 -37.17 -14.01 7.21
CA LEU A 200 -37.11 -13.77 8.64
C LEU A 200 -35.74 -14.13 9.23
N ALA A 201 -35.11 -15.20 8.75
CA ALA A 201 -33.75 -15.55 9.14
C ALA A 201 -32.78 -14.43 8.76
N GLN A 202 -32.88 -13.87 7.55
CA GLN A 202 -32.05 -12.73 7.14
C GLN A 202 -32.28 -11.50 8.03
N ALA A 203 -33.54 -11.19 8.37
CA ALA A 203 -33.85 -10.07 9.26
C ALA A 203 -33.22 -10.23 10.65
N PHE A 204 -33.25 -11.45 11.20
CA PHE A 204 -32.54 -11.76 12.45
C PHE A 204 -31.03 -11.63 12.33
N LEU A 205 -30.43 -12.03 11.20
CA LEU A 205 -29.00 -11.85 10.96
C LEU A 205 -28.60 -10.37 10.90
N ASN A 206 -29.44 -9.52 10.31
CA ASN A 206 -29.22 -8.08 10.26
C ASN A 206 -29.27 -7.45 11.67
N LEU A 207 -30.10 -8.00 12.56
CA LEU A 207 -30.20 -7.60 13.98
C LEU A 207 -29.20 -8.33 14.90
N GLU A 208 -28.24 -9.08 14.33
CA GLU A 208 -27.25 -9.89 15.05
C GLU A 208 -27.83 -11.01 15.95
N GLU A 209 -29.11 -11.37 15.79
CA GLU A 209 -29.78 -12.46 16.52
C GLU A 209 -29.53 -13.84 15.86
N LYS A 210 -28.30 -14.36 15.97
CA LYS A 210 -27.86 -15.58 15.26
C LYS A 210 -28.67 -16.84 15.61
N ASP A 211 -29.03 -17.04 16.87
CA ASP A 211 -29.81 -18.22 17.30
C ASP A 211 -31.21 -18.24 16.67
N SER A 212 -31.88 -17.07 16.69
CA SER A 212 -33.17 -16.86 16.03
C SER A 212 -33.07 -17.14 14.53
N ALA A 213 -32.00 -16.66 13.88
CA ALA A 213 -31.76 -16.90 12.46
C ALA A 213 -31.56 -18.39 12.15
N VAL A 214 -30.76 -19.11 12.93
CA VAL A 214 -30.55 -20.57 12.77
C VAL A 214 -31.88 -21.32 12.86
N ALA A 215 -32.70 -21.01 13.87
CA ALA A 215 -34.00 -21.68 14.05
C ALA A 215 -34.91 -21.49 12.82
N LYS A 216 -34.94 -20.29 12.23
CA LYS A 216 -35.77 -20.01 11.05
C LYS A 216 -35.18 -20.58 9.76
N LEU A 217 -33.86 -20.54 9.60
CA LEU A 217 -33.19 -21.07 8.43
C LEU A 217 -33.32 -22.61 8.34
N LYS A 218 -33.30 -23.31 9.48
CA LYS A 218 -33.61 -24.76 9.54
C LYS A 218 -34.99 -25.08 8.98
N ILE A 219 -36.00 -24.26 9.34
CA ILE A 219 -37.37 -24.41 8.84
C ILE A 219 -37.42 -24.10 7.35
N ALA A 220 -36.82 -23.00 6.90
CA ALA A 220 -36.81 -22.63 5.49
C ALA A 220 -36.24 -23.73 4.59
N LYS A 221 -35.13 -24.32 5.02
CA LYS A 221 -34.45 -25.45 4.38
C LYS A 221 -35.31 -26.70 4.24
N GLU A 222 -36.21 -26.97 5.18
CA GLU A 222 -37.08 -28.15 5.14
C GLU A 222 -38.22 -28.04 4.13
N PHE A 223 -38.71 -26.81 3.89
CA PHE A 223 -39.91 -26.57 3.08
C PHE A 223 -39.63 -25.96 1.70
N THR A 224 -38.39 -25.56 1.41
CA THR A 224 -38.01 -25.10 0.06
C THR A 224 -38.03 -26.26 -0.94
N LYS A 225 -38.43 -25.97 -2.18
CA LYS A 225 -38.43 -26.90 -3.32
C LYS A 225 -37.12 -26.82 -4.13
N SER A 226 -36.30 -25.80 -3.90
CA SER A 226 -35.06 -25.57 -4.66
C SER A 226 -33.89 -26.27 -3.99
N ASN A 227 -33.30 -27.27 -4.66
CA ASN A 227 -32.09 -27.93 -4.15
C ASN A 227 -30.91 -26.94 -3.98
N GLU A 228 -30.87 -25.87 -4.79
CA GLU A 228 -29.87 -24.82 -4.64
C GLU A 228 -30.05 -24.07 -3.31
N GLU A 229 -31.29 -23.72 -2.95
CA GLU A 229 -31.61 -23.08 -1.67
C GLU A 229 -31.34 -24.03 -0.49
N VAL A 230 -31.71 -25.31 -0.61
CA VAL A 230 -31.37 -26.33 0.41
C VAL A 230 -29.86 -26.36 0.66
N SER A 231 -29.05 -26.42 -0.40
CA SER A 231 -27.59 -26.45 -0.28
C SER A 231 -27.03 -25.14 0.30
N ARG A 232 -27.54 -23.99 -0.13
CA ARG A 232 -27.15 -22.67 0.40
C ARG A 232 -27.49 -22.54 1.88
N TYR A 233 -28.68 -22.94 2.29
CA TYR A 233 -29.12 -22.83 3.69
C TYR A 233 -28.35 -23.78 4.59
N HIS A 234 -28.05 -25.01 4.15
CA HIS A 234 -27.13 -25.89 4.86
C HIS A 234 -25.73 -25.27 5.01
N PHE A 235 -25.22 -24.66 3.95
CA PHE A 235 -23.92 -23.99 3.99
C PHE A 235 -23.90 -22.80 4.97
N ILE A 236 -24.91 -21.94 4.93
CA ILE A 236 -25.06 -20.79 5.86
C ILE A 236 -25.23 -21.27 7.30
N LEU A 237 -25.99 -22.35 7.54
CA LEU A 237 -26.09 -22.96 8.87
C LEU A 237 -24.71 -23.40 9.36
N GLY A 238 -23.90 -24.01 8.51
CA GLY A 238 -22.50 -24.34 8.82
C GLY A 238 -21.70 -23.11 9.22
N GLN A 239 -21.79 -22.01 8.45
CA GLN A 239 -21.09 -20.76 8.76
C GLN A 239 -21.56 -20.11 10.07
N LEU A 240 -22.85 -20.17 10.37
CA LEU A 240 -23.40 -19.67 11.63
C LEU A 240 -22.89 -20.49 12.82
N TYR A 241 -22.83 -21.82 12.68
CA TYR A 241 -22.25 -22.67 13.71
C TYR A 241 -20.75 -22.45 13.89
N ASP A 242 -20.00 -22.23 12.82
CA ASP A 242 -18.59 -21.82 12.86
C ASP A 242 -18.41 -20.53 13.68
N GLU A 243 -19.24 -19.52 13.42
CA GLU A 243 -19.21 -18.24 14.15
C GLU A 243 -19.58 -18.37 15.63
N MET A 244 -20.39 -19.37 15.99
CA MET A 244 -20.75 -19.69 17.38
C MET A 244 -19.75 -20.64 18.06
N GLY A 245 -18.73 -21.13 17.35
CA GLY A 245 -17.75 -22.09 17.86
C GLY A 245 -18.27 -23.53 17.97
N LEU A 246 -19.43 -23.85 17.38
CA LEU A 246 -20.07 -25.17 17.44
C LEU A 246 -19.58 -26.08 16.29
N LYS A 247 -18.34 -26.56 16.41
CA LYS A 247 -17.62 -27.30 15.35
C LYS A 247 -18.36 -28.53 14.81
N ASP A 248 -18.92 -29.36 15.69
CA ASP A 248 -19.60 -30.61 15.27
C ASP A 248 -20.86 -30.30 14.46
N SER A 249 -21.66 -29.33 14.92
CA SER A 249 -22.86 -28.85 14.21
C SER A 249 -22.52 -28.21 12.87
N ALA A 250 -21.41 -27.47 12.80
CA ALA A 250 -20.93 -26.89 11.57
C ALA A 250 -20.51 -27.97 10.57
N ASN A 251 -19.69 -28.93 11.00
CA ASN A 251 -19.22 -30.04 10.18
C ASN A 251 -20.39 -30.88 9.66
N ALA A 252 -21.39 -31.19 10.50
CA ALA A 252 -22.60 -31.88 10.08
C ALA A 252 -23.41 -31.11 9.03
N SER A 253 -23.46 -29.77 9.15
CA SER A 253 -24.16 -28.93 8.19
C SER A 253 -23.44 -28.88 6.83
N TYR A 254 -22.10 -28.84 6.83
CA TYR A 254 -21.30 -28.93 5.61
C TYR A 254 -21.36 -30.33 4.98
N GLN A 255 -21.34 -31.39 5.79
CA GLN A 255 -21.49 -32.76 5.31
C GLN A 255 -22.83 -32.94 4.60
N ALA A 256 -23.91 -32.38 5.13
CA ALA A 256 -25.21 -32.44 4.48
C ALA A 256 -25.21 -31.77 3.09
N VAL A 257 -24.39 -30.73 2.84
CA VAL A 257 -24.22 -30.16 1.49
C VAL A 257 -23.51 -31.15 0.57
N ILE A 258 -22.47 -31.83 1.06
CA ILE A 258 -21.68 -32.80 0.31
C ILE A 258 -22.54 -34.01 -0.07
N ASP A 259 -23.35 -34.51 0.86
CA ASP A 259 -24.22 -35.68 0.68
C ASP A 259 -25.34 -35.46 -0.36
N MET A 260 -25.64 -34.19 -0.67
CA MET A 260 -26.56 -33.85 -1.77
C MET A 260 -26.00 -34.16 -3.16
N ASN A 261 -24.69 -34.43 -3.28
CA ASN A 261 -24.02 -34.76 -4.54
C ASN A 261 -24.39 -33.76 -5.65
N ARG A 262 -24.77 -34.25 -6.85
CA ARG A 262 -25.19 -33.44 -8.01
C ARG A 262 -26.47 -32.60 -7.79
N LYS A 263 -27.20 -32.78 -6.69
CA LYS A 263 -28.37 -31.93 -6.37
C LYS A 263 -27.95 -30.56 -5.84
N ALA A 264 -26.80 -30.47 -5.16
CA ALA A 264 -26.26 -29.20 -4.69
C ALA A 264 -25.50 -28.48 -5.81
N ALA A 265 -25.44 -27.15 -5.74
CA ALA A 265 -24.56 -26.39 -6.63
C ALA A 265 -23.09 -26.67 -6.25
N ARG A 266 -22.26 -26.95 -7.26
CA ARG A 266 -20.89 -27.46 -7.08
C ARG A 266 -20.01 -26.56 -6.21
N GLN A 267 -20.16 -25.24 -6.32
CA GLN A 267 -19.48 -24.27 -5.44
C GLN A 267 -19.67 -24.57 -3.95
N TYR A 268 -20.91 -24.85 -3.51
CA TYR A 268 -21.17 -25.10 -2.09
C TYR A 268 -20.55 -26.42 -1.64
N VAL A 269 -20.52 -27.44 -2.52
CA VAL A 269 -19.88 -28.73 -2.22
C VAL A 269 -18.38 -28.57 -2.02
N ILE A 270 -17.70 -27.83 -2.92
CA ILE A 270 -16.25 -27.63 -2.82
C ILE A 270 -15.87 -26.79 -1.61
N HIS A 271 -16.60 -25.69 -1.39
CA HIS A 271 -16.36 -24.88 -0.20
C HIS A 271 -16.77 -25.60 1.08
N ALA A 272 -17.75 -26.52 1.05
CA ALA A 272 -18.06 -27.36 2.22
C ALA A 272 -16.88 -28.28 2.55
N HIS A 273 -16.27 -28.94 1.56
CA HIS A 273 -15.04 -29.72 1.77
C HIS A 273 -13.91 -28.88 2.36
N GLU A 274 -13.70 -27.67 1.85
CA GLU A 274 -12.74 -26.71 2.42
C GLU A 274 -13.05 -26.40 3.89
N LYS A 275 -14.31 -26.10 4.24
CA LYS A 275 -14.69 -25.78 5.62
C LYS A 275 -14.50 -26.98 6.55
N GLN A 276 -14.78 -28.20 6.08
CA GLN A 276 -14.49 -29.42 6.84
C GLN A 276 -12.97 -29.61 7.07
N ALA A 277 -12.14 -29.35 6.06
CA ALA A 277 -10.68 -29.53 6.16
C ALA A 277 -10.04 -28.65 7.24
N LYS A 278 -10.63 -27.49 7.54
CA LYS A 278 -10.23 -26.63 8.68
C LYS A 278 -10.26 -27.36 10.03
N TYR A 279 -11.10 -28.39 10.16
CA TYR A 279 -11.26 -29.18 11.38
C TYR A 279 -10.45 -30.47 11.39
N PHE A 280 -9.64 -30.71 10.36
CA PHE A 280 -8.76 -31.88 10.33
C PHE A 280 -7.74 -31.82 11.49
N ASP A 281 -7.67 -32.91 12.25
CA ASP A 281 -6.66 -33.07 13.30
C ASP A 281 -5.33 -33.49 12.66
N TYR A 282 -4.36 -32.56 12.62
CA TYR A 282 -3.06 -32.82 12.01
C TYR A 282 -2.17 -33.75 12.82
N GLU A 283 -2.50 -34.07 14.08
CA GLU A 283 -1.72 -34.98 14.93
C GLU A 283 -2.30 -36.40 14.91
N LYS A 284 -3.63 -36.53 15.07
CA LYS A 284 -4.31 -37.83 15.23
C LYS A 284 -5.19 -38.22 14.04
N GLY A 285 -5.44 -37.29 13.11
CA GLY A 285 -6.30 -37.54 11.96
C GLY A 285 -5.67 -38.47 10.92
N ASP A 286 -6.53 -39.21 10.22
CA ASP A 286 -6.10 -40.08 9.13
C ASP A 286 -5.68 -39.25 7.90
N THR A 287 -4.37 -39.11 7.73
CA THR A 287 -3.78 -38.37 6.61
C THR A 287 -3.97 -39.07 5.27
N ILE A 288 -4.07 -40.40 5.26
CA ILE A 288 -4.23 -41.18 4.02
C ILE A 288 -5.63 -40.93 3.48
N ALA A 289 -6.65 -41.09 4.33
CA ALA A 289 -8.03 -40.80 3.97
C ALA A 289 -8.24 -39.34 3.52
N PHE A 290 -7.56 -38.37 4.16
CA PHE A 290 -7.59 -36.97 3.71
C PHE A 290 -7.02 -36.79 2.30
N LEU A 291 -5.83 -37.37 2.04
CA LEU A 291 -5.15 -37.25 0.75
C LEU A 291 -5.91 -37.97 -0.37
N GLU A 292 -6.42 -39.17 -0.11
CA GLU A 292 -7.27 -39.90 -1.07
C GLU A 292 -8.49 -39.06 -1.45
N LYS A 293 -9.24 -38.56 -0.45
CA LYS A 293 -10.41 -37.70 -0.69
C LYS A 293 -10.08 -36.47 -1.53
N TYR A 294 -8.99 -35.77 -1.24
CA TYR A 294 -8.62 -34.56 -1.99
C TYR A 294 -8.04 -34.86 -3.37
N ASN A 295 -7.36 -35.98 -3.56
CA ASN A 295 -6.93 -36.42 -4.89
C ASN A 295 -8.14 -36.76 -5.77
N ASP A 296 -9.13 -37.48 -5.24
CA ASP A 296 -10.38 -37.77 -5.94
C ASP A 296 -11.10 -36.47 -6.35
N LEU A 297 -11.16 -35.48 -5.44
CA LEU A 297 -11.71 -34.17 -5.75
C LEU A 297 -10.91 -33.43 -6.83
N LEU A 298 -9.59 -33.55 -6.86
CA LEU A 298 -8.75 -32.91 -7.88
C LEU A 298 -8.89 -33.57 -9.25
N GLU A 299 -9.15 -34.88 -9.30
CA GLU A 299 -9.32 -35.65 -10.54
C GLU A 299 -10.72 -35.50 -11.17
N ASP A 300 -11.74 -35.19 -10.36
CA ASP A 300 -13.10 -35.00 -10.84
C ASP A 300 -13.20 -33.85 -11.87
N ARG A 301 -13.73 -34.17 -13.05
CA ARG A 301 -13.93 -33.21 -14.15
C ARG A 301 -14.88 -32.08 -13.79
N GLU A 302 -15.87 -32.33 -12.95
CA GLU A 302 -16.83 -31.31 -12.50
C GLU A 302 -16.16 -30.26 -11.58
N ASN A 303 -15.01 -30.58 -10.99
CA ASN A 303 -14.25 -29.69 -10.10
C ASN A 303 -13.25 -28.77 -10.80
N ARG A 304 -13.09 -28.89 -12.12
CA ARG A 304 -12.13 -28.07 -12.89
C ARG A 304 -12.21 -26.56 -12.60
N PRO A 305 -13.41 -25.95 -12.45
CA PRO A 305 -13.53 -24.53 -12.13
C PRO A 305 -13.04 -24.15 -10.72
N TYR A 306 -12.91 -25.11 -9.80
CA TYR A 306 -12.60 -24.89 -8.38
C TYR A 306 -11.27 -25.53 -7.94
N LEU A 307 -10.39 -25.85 -8.91
CA LEU A 307 -9.09 -26.45 -8.62
C LEU A 307 -8.18 -25.51 -7.83
N ASP A 308 -8.34 -24.21 -7.99
CA ASP A 308 -7.69 -23.19 -7.16
C ASP A 308 -7.95 -23.41 -5.67
N VAL A 309 -9.21 -23.56 -5.26
CA VAL A 309 -9.63 -23.82 -3.88
C VAL A 309 -9.08 -25.15 -3.38
N LEU A 310 -9.24 -26.22 -4.17
CA LEU A 310 -8.76 -27.56 -3.78
C LEU A 310 -7.23 -27.62 -3.62
N ASN A 311 -6.47 -26.99 -4.54
CA ASN A 311 -5.02 -26.92 -4.44
C ASN A 311 -4.57 -26.06 -3.26
N HIS A 312 -5.31 -24.99 -2.93
CA HIS A 312 -5.03 -24.19 -1.72
C HIS A 312 -5.20 -25.04 -0.45
N GLN A 313 -6.25 -25.85 -0.37
CA GLN A 313 -6.48 -26.74 0.77
C GLN A 313 -5.40 -27.83 0.90
N MET A 314 -4.97 -28.42 -0.22
CA MET A 314 -3.82 -29.33 -0.23
C MET A 314 -2.54 -28.65 0.24
N ALA A 315 -2.32 -27.39 -0.18
CA ALA A 315 -1.17 -26.62 0.26
C ALA A 315 -1.20 -26.35 1.77
N LEU A 316 -2.35 -25.92 2.31
CA LEU A 316 -2.56 -25.73 3.75
C LEU A 316 -2.29 -27.02 4.53
N PHE A 317 -2.75 -28.17 4.03
CA PHE A 317 -2.49 -29.46 4.65
C PHE A 317 -0.98 -29.74 4.78
N TYR A 318 -0.22 -29.61 3.68
CA TYR A 318 1.23 -29.81 3.71
C TYR A 318 1.95 -28.76 4.56
N ASP A 319 1.48 -27.51 4.56
CA ASP A 319 2.02 -26.42 5.37
C ASP A 319 1.89 -26.72 6.87
N LYS A 320 0.71 -27.16 7.32
CA LYS A 320 0.47 -27.57 8.71
C LYS A 320 1.27 -28.81 9.12
N LYS A 321 1.52 -29.73 8.18
CA LYS A 321 2.44 -30.86 8.36
C LYS A 321 3.93 -30.48 8.27
N LYS A 322 4.26 -29.20 8.13
CA LYS A 322 5.62 -28.66 7.97
C LYS A 322 6.37 -29.20 6.73
N ASN A 323 5.64 -29.76 5.76
CA ASN A 323 6.19 -30.14 4.45
C ASN A 323 6.13 -28.95 3.49
N PHE A 324 7.03 -27.99 3.72
CA PHE A 324 7.04 -26.72 2.98
C PHE A 324 7.35 -26.88 1.49
N VAL A 325 7.99 -27.99 1.08
CA VAL A 325 8.27 -28.26 -0.34
C VAL A 325 6.97 -28.52 -1.09
N GLN A 326 6.14 -29.42 -0.59
CA GLN A 326 4.84 -29.70 -1.19
C GLN A 326 3.86 -28.53 -1.01
N ALA A 327 3.85 -27.88 0.15
CA ALA A 327 3.01 -26.70 0.40
C ALA A 327 3.25 -25.61 -0.68
N LYS A 328 4.51 -25.23 -0.91
CA LYS A 328 4.87 -24.26 -1.94
C LYS A 328 4.45 -24.72 -3.34
N LYS A 329 4.57 -26.01 -3.66
CA LYS A 329 4.14 -26.55 -4.96
C LYS A 329 2.63 -26.31 -5.15
N TYR A 330 1.82 -26.73 -4.19
CA TYR A 330 0.36 -26.64 -4.30
C TYR A 330 -0.15 -25.18 -4.24
N TYR A 331 0.45 -24.31 -3.41
CA TYR A 331 0.13 -22.86 -3.45
C TYR A 331 0.39 -22.27 -4.83
N ASN A 332 1.53 -22.59 -5.46
CA ASN A 332 1.81 -22.12 -6.82
C ASN A 332 0.89 -22.74 -7.87
N VAL A 333 0.45 -23.99 -7.71
CA VAL A 333 -0.55 -24.62 -8.60
C VAL A 333 -1.90 -23.91 -8.47
N SER A 334 -2.32 -23.55 -7.26
CA SER A 334 -3.53 -22.75 -7.01
C SER A 334 -3.43 -21.38 -7.71
N LEU A 335 -2.32 -20.65 -7.51
CA LEU A 335 -2.09 -19.34 -8.14
C LEU A 335 -2.09 -19.38 -9.67
N LYS A 336 -1.58 -20.46 -10.28
CA LYS A 336 -1.58 -20.64 -11.74
C LYS A 336 -2.97 -20.72 -12.35
N LYS A 337 -4.01 -21.05 -11.56
CA LYS A 337 -5.40 -21.09 -12.02
C LYS A 337 -6.01 -19.71 -12.23
N LYS A 338 -5.36 -18.63 -11.76
CA LYS A 338 -5.84 -17.24 -11.89
C LYS A 338 -7.28 -17.09 -11.41
N SER A 339 -7.49 -17.41 -10.13
CA SER A 339 -8.81 -17.33 -9.51
C SER A 339 -9.42 -15.93 -9.63
N ALA A 340 -10.73 -15.87 -9.79
CA ALA A 340 -11.51 -14.64 -9.58
C ALA A 340 -11.60 -14.26 -8.08
N ASP A 341 -11.36 -15.22 -7.19
CA ASP A 341 -11.28 -14.99 -5.74
C ASP A 341 -9.94 -14.33 -5.40
N THR A 342 -10.00 -13.01 -5.23
CA THR A 342 -8.84 -12.19 -4.86
C THR A 342 -8.34 -12.50 -3.45
N TYR A 343 -9.24 -12.89 -2.53
CA TYR A 343 -8.85 -13.24 -1.16
C TYR A 343 -8.13 -14.59 -1.13
N LEU A 344 -8.59 -15.60 -1.88
CA LEU A 344 -7.86 -16.86 -2.06
C LEU A 344 -6.45 -16.61 -2.62
N THR A 345 -6.35 -15.74 -3.63
CA THR A 345 -5.07 -15.35 -4.23
C THR A 345 -4.15 -14.66 -3.22
N ALA A 346 -4.69 -13.72 -2.44
CA ALA A 346 -3.96 -13.06 -1.36
C ALA A 346 -3.51 -14.07 -0.28
N SER A 347 -4.38 -15.01 0.11
CA SER A 347 -4.10 -16.05 1.09
C SER A 347 -2.95 -16.97 0.64
N ASN A 348 -2.96 -17.40 -0.63
CA ASN A 348 -1.86 -18.15 -1.23
C ASN A 348 -0.52 -17.40 -1.15
N TYR A 349 -0.50 -16.13 -1.56
CA TYR A 349 0.72 -15.31 -1.48
C TYR A 349 1.17 -15.06 -0.05
N ARG A 350 0.25 -14.80 0.88
CA ARG A 350 0.54 -14.61 2.30
C ARG A 350 1.21 -15.85 2.90
N ASN A 351 0.66 -17.03 2.64
CA ASN A 351 1.20 -18.27 3.18
C ASN A 351 2.57 -18.59 2.56
N LEU A 352 2.78 -18.32 1.27
CA LEU A 352 4.11 -18.39 0.66
C LEU A 352 5.08 -17.40 1.32
N ALA A 353 4.65 -16.16 1.55
CA ALA A 353 5.47 -15.14 2.22
C ALA A 353 5.90 -15.59 3.62
N ASP A 354 4.96 -16.10 4.43
CA ASP A 354 5.25 -16.60 5.78
C ASP A 354 6.21 -17.80 5.74
N ILE A 355 6.07 -18.75 4.80
CA ILE A 355 7.04 -19.84 4.62
C ILE A 355 8.44 -19.31 4.32
N TYR A 356 8.56 -18.35 3.40
CA TYR A 356 9.86 -17.77 3.06
C TYR A 356 10.44 -16.94 4.20
N PHE A 357 9.60 -16.20 4.92
CA PHE A 357 9.99 -15.42 6.10
C PHE A 357 10.57 -16.32 7.20
N ASN A 358 9.87 -17.41 7.53
CA ASN A 358 10.32 -18.38 8.54
C ASN A 358 11.60 -19.13 8.13
N SER A 359 11.93 -19.16 6.84
CA SER A 359 13.19 -19.70 6.33
C SER A 359 14.30 -18.66 6.20
N ALA A 360 14.13 -17.48 6.79
CA ALA A 360 15.01 -16.31 6.69
C ALA A 360 15.30 -15.85 5.24
N LYS A 361 14.40 -16.16 4.30
CA LYS A 361 14.47 -15.73 2.89
C LYS A 361 13.70 -14.42 2.69
N TYR A 362 14.15 -13.39 3.39
CA TYR A 362 13.46 -12.11 3.54
C TYR A 362 13.15 -11.39 2.23
N VAL A 363 14.08 -11.41 1.27
CA VAL A 363 13.85 -10.82 -0.07
C VAL A 363 12.69 -11.49 -0.80
N THR A 364 12.63 -12.81 -0.75
CA THR A 364 11.53 -13.57 -1.37
C THR A 364 10.22 -13.36 -0.62
N ALA A 365 10.27 -13.36 0.72
CA ALA A 365 9.10 -13.09 1.55
C ALA A 365 8.51 -11.70 1.26
N GLY A 366 9.35 -10.67 1.14
CA GLY A 366 8.94 -9.31 0.79
C GLY A 366 8.15 -9.24 -0.52
N LYS A 367 8.64 -9.89 -1.59
CA LYS A 367 7.94 -9.96 -2.88
C LYS A 367 6.55 -10.60 -2.78
N TYR A 368 6.42 -11.65 -1.97
CA TYR A 368 5.13 -12.30 -1.76
C TYR A 368 4.20 -11.49 -0.86
N PHE A 369 4.72 -10.77 0.14
CA PHE A 369 3.91 -9.82 0.91
C PHE A 369 3.43 -8.65 0.02
N ASP A 370 4.26 -8.13 -0.88
CA ASP A 370 3.83 -7.12 -1.86
C ASP A 370 2.68 -7.64 -2.72
N SER A 371 2.82 -8.86 -3.26
CA SER A 371 1.75 -9.52 -4.03
C SER A 371 0.48 -9.76 -3.21
N THR A 372 0.63 -10.05 -1.91
CA THR A 372 -0.50 -10.20 -0.97
C THR A 372 -1.26 -8.88 -0.84
N LEU A 373 -0.55 -7.76 -0.62
CA LEU A 373 -1.14 -6.44 -0.42
C LEU A 373 -1.89 -5.93 -1.66
N VAL A 374 -1.43 -6.28 -2.87
CA VAL A 374 -2.13 -5.96 -4.12
C VAL A 374 -3.50 -6.65 -4.23
N ASN A 375 -3.64 -7.86 -3.69
CA ASN A 375 -4.85 -8.66 -3.81
C ASN A 375 -5.80 -8.52 -2.60
N LEU A 376 -5.35 -7.89 -1.52
CA LEU A 376 -6.12 -7.74 -0.30
C LEU A 376 -6.84 -6.39 -0.27
N LYS A 377 -8.06 -6.36 0.29
CA LYS A 377 -8.82 -5.11 0.46
C LYS A 377 -8.04 -4.12 1.33
N PRO A 378 -7.80 -2.87 0.87
CA PRO A 378 -7.14 -1.84 1.66
C PRO A 378 -7.88 -1.55 2.97
N ARG A 379 -7.14 -1.03 3.96
CA ARG A 379 -7.68 -0.58 5.27
C ARG A 379 -8.32 -1.67 6.16
N THR A 380 -8.19 -2.95 5.80
CA THR A 380 -8.54 -4.05 6.70
C THR A 380 -7.47 -4.25 7.78
N ARG A 381 -7.84 -4.81 8.94
CA ARG A 381 -6.88 -5.14 10.02
C ARG A 381 -5.78 -6.08 9.51
N GLU A 382 -6.15 -7.05 8.69
CA GLU A 382 -5.21 -7.98 8.07
C GLU A 382 -4.22 -7.24 7.15
N PHE A 383 -4.70 -6.33 6.31
CA PHE A 383 -3.85 -5.52 5.43
C PHE A 383 -2.82 -4.72 6.22
N LEU A 384 -3.23 -4.07 7.32
CA LEU A 384 -2.32 -3.30 8.16
C LEU A 384 -1.25 -4.18 8.81
N ALA A 385 -1.61 -5.39 9.25
CA ALA A 385 -0.66 -6.33 9.83
C ALA A 385 0.37 -6.82 8.80
N ILE A 386 -0.06 -7.15 7.58
CA ILE A 386 0.85 -7.58 6.50
C ILE A 386 1.71 -6.41 6.01
N LYS A 387 1.16 -5.19 5.91
CA LYS A 387 1.92 -3.99 5.55
C LYS A 387 3.06 -3.75 6.53
N LYS A 388 2.77 -3.81 7.84
CA LYS A 388 3.78 -3.69 8.89
C LYS A 388 4.88 -4.76 8.76
N LYS A 389 4.50 -6.03 8.53
CA LYS A 389 5.48 -7.10 8.27
C LYS A 389 6.37 -6.78 7.06
N ARG A 390 5.79 -6.23 5.98
CA ARG A 390 6.51 -5.88 4.75
C ARG A 390 7.45 -4.68 4.91
N GLU A 391 7.00 -3.64 5.61
CA GLU A 391 7.80 -2.44 5.92
C GLU A 391 9.00 -2.82 6.81
N ASN A 392 8.80 -3.72 7.79
CA ASN A 392 9.89 -4.24 8.60
C ASN A 392 10.97 -4.98 7.80
N LEU A 393 10.67 -5.42 6.57
CA LEU A 393 11.63 -6.08 5.67
C LEU A 393 12.38 -5.10 4.75
N GLU A 394 12.02 -3.82 4.72
CA GLU A 394 12.55 -2.87 3.73
C GLU A 394 14.09 -2.73 3.80
N ASP A 395 14.62 -2.50 5.00
CA ASP A 395 16.06 -2.35 5.20
C ASP A 395 16.83 -3.62 4.82
N VAL A 396 16.37 -4.80 5.27
CA VAL A 396 17.03 -6.07 4.94
C VAL A 396 16.97 -6.35 3.44
N ILE A 397 15.87 -6.02 2.77
CA ILE A 397 15.73 -6.18 1.31
C ILE A 397 16.70 -5.25 0.59
N LYS A 398 16.77 -3.99 1.00
CA LYS A 398 17.70 -2.99 0.44
C LYS A 398 19.14 -3.47 0.56
N TYR A 399 19.60 -3.81 1.76
CA TYR A 399 20.99 -4.19 1.98
C TYR A 399 21.35 -5.58 1.42
N GLU A 400 20.45 -6.58 1.45
CA GLU A 400 20.70 -7.85 0.74
C GLU A 400 20.78 -7.62 -0.77
N GLY A 401 19.96 -6.73 -1.33
CA GLY A 401 20.03 -6.34 -2.74
C GLY A 401 21.38 -5.71 -3.10
N ILE A 402 21.86 -4.76 -2.29
CA ILE A 402 23.18 -4.12 -2.48
C ILE A 402 24.30 -5.15 -2.36
N ALA A 403 24.28 -5.96 -1.29
CA ALA A 403 25.29 -6.99 -1.06
C ALA A 403 25.34 -8.00 -2.22
N GLN A 404 24.21 -8.58 -2.61
CA GLN A 404 24.13 -9.57 -3.68
C GLN A 404 24.58 -8.99 -5.04
N ARG A 405 24.14 -7.77 -5.36
CA ARG A 405 24.53 -7.08 -6.60
C ARG A 405 26.03 -6.84 -6.63
N ASN A 406 26.59 -6.24 -5.58
CA ASN A 406 27.99 -5.86 -5.56
C ASN A 406 28.91 -7.09 -5.45
N ASP A 407 28.52 -8.12 -4.70
CA ASP A 407 29.23 -9.41 -4.68
C ASP A 407 29.30 -10.04 -6.05
N SER A 408 28.19 -10.03 -6.80
CA SER A 408 28.14 -10.60 -8.15
C SER A 408 29.05 -9.82 -9.09
N ILE A 409 29.00 -8.48 -9.07
CA ILE A 409 29.84 -7.63 -9.92
C ILE A 409 31.32 -7.81 -9.57
N LEU A 410 31.68 -7.73 -8.29
CA LEU A 410 33.07 -7.88 -7.83
C LEU A 410 33.60 -9.29 -8.09
N SER A 411 32.77 -10.32 -7.93
CA SER A 411 33.14 -11.70 -8.28
C SER A 411 33.44 -11.83 -9.77
N LEU A 412 32.65 -11.21 -10.66
CA LEU A 412 32.90 -11.22 -12.10
C LEU A 412 34.13 -10.41 -12.49
N VAL A 413 34.37 -9.28 -11.83
CA VAL A 413 35.56 -8.44 -12.06
C VAL A 413 36.84 -9.18 -11.66
N ASN A 414 36.80 -9.94 -10.56
CA ASN A 414 37.93 -10.72 -10.06
C ASN A 414 38.20 -12.03 -10.82
N MET A 415 37.32 -12.46 -11.73
CA MET A 415 37.54 -13.64 -12.59
C MET A 415 38.58 -13.35 -13.68
N SER A 416 39.30 -14.39 -14.12
CA SER A 416 40.13 -14.30 -15.32
C SER A 416 39.27 -14.03 -16.57
N GLU A 417 39.86 -13.51 -17.65
CA GLU A 417 39.12 -13.27 -18.90
C GLU A 417 38.47 -14.55 -19.46
N ASN A 418 39.16 -15.68 -19.35
CA ASN A 418 38.66 -16.99 -19.79
C ASN A 418 37.47 -17.46 -18.94
N ASP A 419 37.53 -17.29 -17.61
CA ASP A 419 36.43 -17.69 -16.73
C ASP A 419 35.19 -16.80 -16.92
N ARG A 420 35.42 -15.52 -17.18
CA ARG A 420 34.37 -14.53 -17.42
C ARG A 420 33.62 -14.78 -18.72
N THR A 421 34.35 -15.10 -19.79
CA THR A 421 33.74 -15.49 -21.07
C THR A 421 32.97 -16.80 -20.94
N ALA A 422 33.51 -17.80 -20.24
CA ALA A 422 32.80 -19.05 -19.95
C ALA A 422 31.53 -18.83 -19.12
N PHE A 423 31.55 -17.94 -18.12
CA PHE A 423 30.37 -17.58 -17.32
C PHE A 423 29.25 -16.99 -18.18
N PHE A 424 29.56 -15.99 -19.02
CA PHE A 424 28.56 -15.38 -19.90
C PHE A 424 28.10 -16.32 -21.00
N GLN A 425 28.97 -17.19 -21.53
CA GLN A 425 28.56 -18.21 -22.50
C GLN A 425 27.51 -19.16 -21.89
N LYS A 426 27.73 -19.62 -20.65
CA LYS A 426 26.76 -20.45 -19.93
C LYS A 426 25.43 -19.72 -19.68
N HIS A 427 25.47 -18.42 -19.41
CA HIS A 427 24.27 -17.59 -19.28
C HIS A 427 23.50 -17.48 -20.60
N ILE A 428 24.21 -17.23 -21.70
CA ILE A 428 23.67 -17.16 -23.06
C ILE A 428 23.03 -18.49 -23.47
N ASP A 429 23.69 -19.61 -23.20
CA ASP A 429 23.14 -20.94 -23.51
C ASP A 429 21.84 -21.20 -22.75
N LYS A 430 21.78 -20.78 -21.47
CA LYS A 430 20.56 -20.85 -20.67
C LYS A 430 19.44 -19.96 -21.23
N LEU A 431 19.77 -18.73 -21.65
CA LEU A 431 18.80 -17.82 -22.29
C LEU A 431 18.24 -18.41 -23.58
N LYS A 432 19.08 -19.02 -24.43
CA LYS A 432 18.63 -19.72 -25.65
C LYS A 432 17.62 -20.83 -25.33
N ILE A 433 17.90 -21.64 -24.30
CA ILE A 433 17.00 -22.71 -23.86
C ILE A 433 15.67 -22.16 -23.32
N GLU A 434 15.69 -21.05 -22.58
CA GLU A 434 14.47 -20.41 -22.05
C GLU A 434 13.63 -19.79 -23.17
N ASP A 435 14.24 -19.09 -24.12
CA ASP A 435 13.56 -18.50 -25.27
C ASP A 435 12.95 -19.60 -26.17
N GLU A 436 13.64 -20.74 -26.37
CA GLU A 436 13.07 -21.91 -27.05
C GLU A 436 11.85 -22.51 -26.32
N LYS A 437 11.91 -22.61 -24.98
CA LYS A 437 10.79 -23.11 -24.17
C LYS A 437 9.59 -22.18 -24.24
N LEU A 438 9.83 -20.86 -24.17
CA LEU A 438 8.78 -19.86 -24.27
C LEU A 438 8.12 -19.92 -25.66
N LYS A 439 8.92 -20.05 -26.72
CA LYS A 439 8.42 -20.24 -28.08
C LYS A 439 7.53 -21.48 -28.20
N LYS A 440 7.98 -22.63 -27.70
CA LYS A 440 7.18 -23.87 -27.68
C LYS A 440 5.89 -23.76 -26.87
N GLU A 441 5.89 -22.99 -25.78
CA GLU A 441 4.70 -22.77 -24.97
C GLU A 441 3.70 -21.85 -25.66
N LEU A 442 4.19 -20.80 -26.34
CA LEU A 442 3.36 -19.93 -27.19
C LEU A 442 2.74 -20.71 -28.35
N GLU A 443 3.53 -21.55 -29.04
CA GLU A 443 3.04 -22.45 -30.10
C GLU A 443 1.94 -23.40 -29.57
N LYS A 444 2.11 -23.98 -28.38
CA LYS A 444 1.07 -24.82 -27.75
C LYS A 444 -0.19 -24.02 -27.44
N GLN A 445 -0.06 -22.80 -26.92
CA GLN A 445 -1.21 -21.93 -26.64
C GLN A 445 -1.93 -21.52 -27.91
N GLU A 446 -1.19 -21.28 -29.00
CA GLU A 446 -1.75 -20.97 -30.31
C GLU A 446 -2.50 -22.17 -30.90
N ILE A 447 -1.95 -23.38 -30.80
CA ILE A 447 -2.63 -24.63 -31.19
C ILE A 447 -3.91 -24.85 -30.36
N VAL A 448 -3.88 -24.57 -29.06
CA VAL A 448 -5.07 -24.68 -28.20
C VAL A 448 -6.13 -23.66 -28.62
N ARG A 449 -5.74 -22.40 -28.87
CA ARG A 449 -6.66 -21.36 -29.37
C ARG A 449 -7.23 -21.71 -30.74
N GLU A 450 -6.40 -22.19 -31.67
CA GLU A 450 -6.86 -22.62 -33.01
C GLU A 450 -7.85 -23.79 -32.90
N ASN A 451 -7.62 -24.73 -31.99
CA ASN A 451 -8.56 -25.82 -31.72
C ASN A 451 -9.88 -25.34 -31.07
N GLU A 452 -9.81 -24.34 -30.17
CA GLU A 452 -11.00 -23.71 -29.57
C GLU A 452 -11.81 -22.94 -30.63
N GLU A 453 -11.16 -22.22 -31.54
CA GLU A 453 -11.77 -21.49 -32.65
C GLU A 453 -12.36 -22.43 -33.72
N ARG A 454 -11.66 -23.52 -34.06
CA ARG A 454 -12.17 -24.57 -34.98
C ARG A 454 -13.41 -25.27 -34.42
N ASN A 455 -13.49 -25.46 -33.10
CA ASN A 455 -14.68 -26.03 -32.46
C ASN A 455 -15.87 -25.07 -32.43
N GLN A 456 -15.64 -23.75 -32.50
CA GLN A 456 -16.73 -22.76 -32.59
C GLN A 456 -17.28 -22.57 -34.01
N ASN A 457 -16.51 -22.95 -35.05
CA ASN A 457 -16.85 -22.72 -36.46
C ASN A 457 -17.13 -23.99 -37.31
N ALA A 458 -17.29 -25.17 -36.70
CA ALA A 458 -17.66 -26.37 -37.46
C ALA A 458 -19.11 -26.25 -38.02
N PRO A 459 -19.34 -26.35 -39.34
CA PRO A 459 -20.68 -26.39 -39.89
C PRO A 459 -21.30 -27.76 -39.60
N THR A 460 -22.37 -27.79 -38.81
CA THR A 460 -23.23 -28.97 -38.65
C THR A 460 -23.85 -29.34 -39.99
N ALA A 461 -23.27 -30.32 -40.68
CA ALA A 461 -23.95 -31.10 -41.70
C ALA A 461 -25.00 -31.99 -41.02
N VAL A 462 -26.25 -31.80 -41.43
CA VAL A 462 -27.40 -32.61 -41.03
C VAL A 462 -27.52 -33.74 -42.05
N ASP A 463 -27.45 -34.98 -41.62
CA ASP A 463 -28.14 -36.09 -42.29
C ASP A 463 -28.90 -36.91 -41.25
N GLY A 464 -30.12 -37.27 -41.61
CA GLY A 464 -31.16 -37.74 -40.69
C GLY A 464 -31.31 -39.26 -40.67
N SER A 465 -31.57 -39.82 -39.50
CA SER A 465 -32.80 -40.58 -39.24
C SER A 465 -32.91 -41.02 -37.77
N ASP A 466 -34.02 -40.57 -37.21
CA ASP A 466 -34.91 -41.13 -36.19
C ASP A 466 -34.45 -41.81 -34.88
N SER A 467 -35.09 -41.29 -33.82
CA SER A 467 -35.60 -41.97 -32.62
C SER A 467 -34.79 -42.07 -31.31
N GLN A 468 -35.08 -41.05 -30.46
CA GLN A 468 -35.53 -41.10 -29.06
C GLN A 468 -34.54 -41.06 -27.86
N LYS A 469 -34.55 -39.86 -27.24
CA LYS A 469 -34.64 -39.55 -25.78
C LYS A 469 -33.43 -39.82 -24.86
N LYS A 470 -32.66 -38.76 -24.54
CA LYS A 470 -32.80 -37.92 -23.31
C LYS A 470 -31.67 -36.88 -23.18
N SER A 471 -32.10 -35.66 -22.82
CA SER A 471 -31.42 -34.54 -22.14
C SER A 471 -30.04 -34.06 -22.61
N ASN A 472 -30.01 -32.88 -23.24
CA ASN A 472 -28.95 -31.87 -23.04
C ASN A 472 -29.52 -30.45 -23.18
N ILE A 473 -29.31 -29.64 -22.15
CA ILE A 473 -29.49 -28.19 -22.18
C ILE A 473 -28.18 -27.62 -22.71
N SER A 474 -28.20 -27.21 -23.98
CA SER A 474 -27.14 -26.43 -24.61
C SER A 474 -27.73 -25.11 -25.05
N ILE A 475 -27.10 -24.03 -24.59
CA ILE A 475 -27.42 -22.63 -24.84
C ILE A 475 -27.31 -22.37 -26.35
N LYS A 476 -28.45 -22.11 -27.00
CA LYS A 476 -28.51 -21.52 -28.33
C LYS A 476 -28.78 -20.03 -28.18
N ASN A 477 -27.75 -19.22 -28.38
CA ASN A 477 -27.92 -17.80 -28.67
C ASN A 477 -28.61 -17.68 -30.03
N SER A 478 -29.84 -17.19 -30.00
CA SER A 478 -30.66 -16.85 -31.15
C SER A 478 -30.05 -15.67 -31.90
N ILE A 479 -29.65 -15.92 -33.15
CA ILE A 479 -29.40 -14.90 -34.17
C ILE A 479 -30.77 -14.36 -34.61
N GLU A 480 -31.06 -13.11 -34.27
CA GLU A 480 -32.17 -12.35 -34.83
C GLU A 480 -31.78 -11.84 -36.23
N LYS A 481 -32.58 -12.20 -37.24
CA LYS A 481 -32.64 -11.52 -38.54
C LYS A 481 -33.72 -10.43 -38.44
N GLY A 482 -33.33 -9.17 -38.64
CA GLY A 482 -34.29 -8.08 -38.84
C GLY A 482 -33.74 -6.66 -38.65
N ASN A 483 -32.99 -6.17 -39.66
CA ASN A 483 -32.79 -4.77 -40.03
C ASN A 483 -32.65 -3.69 -38.94
N GLN A 484 -31.40 -3.26 -38.71
CA GLN A 484 -31.00 -1.86 -38.87
C GLN A 484 -29.50 -1.79 -39.22
N LYS A 485 -29.20 -1.27 -40.41
CA LYS A 485 -27.83 -0.92 -40.82
C LYS A 485 -27.38 0.29 -39.99
N GLU A 486 -26.70 0.04 -38.89
CA GLU A 486 -25.63 0.92 -38.44
C GLU A 486 -24.32 0.24 -38.79
N SER A 487 -23.55 0.84 -39.70
CA SER A 487 -22.17 0.46 -39.91
C SER A 487 -21.42 0.69 -38.60
N LYS A 488 -21.26 -0.37 -37.78
CA LYS A 488 -20.41 -0.32 -36.60
C LYS A 488 -19.03 0.13 -37.08
N PHE A 489 -18.62 1.30 -36.60
CA PHE A 489 -17.30 1.89 -36.82
C PHE A 489 -16.22 0.83 -36.61
N TYR A 490 -15.20 0.81 -37.49
CA TYR A 490 -14.16 -0.24 -37.60
C TYR A 490 -13.61 -0.73 -36.25
N PHE A 491 -13.49 0.15 -35.26
CA PHE A 491 -12.94 -0.14 -33.93
C PHE A 491 -13.91 -0.81 -32.93
N TYR A 492 -15.19 -0.98 -33.27
CA TYR A 492 -16.16 -1.69 -32.41
C TYR A 492 -16.32 -3.17 -32.77
N ASN A 493 -15.59 -3.65 -33.77
CA ASN A 493 -15.47 -5.07 -34.08
C ASN A 493 -14.16 -5.59 -33.49
N THR A 494 -14.25 -6.38 -32.42
CA THR A 494 -13.09 -6.93 -31.70
C THR A 494 -12.19 -7.76 -32.61
N ALA A 495 -12.75 -8.55 -33.52
CA ALA A 495 -11.98 -9.35 -34.47
C ALA A 495 -11.22 -8.48 -35.49
N THR A 496 -11.86 -7.41 -35.98
CA THR A 496 -11.21 -6.48 -36.91
C THR A 496 -10.15 -5.63 -36.22
N LEU A 497 -10.36 -5.31 -34.93
CA LEU A 497 -9.41 -4.56 -34.11
C LEU A 497 -8.18 -5.41 -33.77
N GLU A 498 -8.33 -6.69 -33.51
CA GLU A 498 -7.21 -7.62 -33.32
C GLU A 498 -6.44 -7.85 -34.62
N TYR A 499 -7.13 -8.09 -35.73
CA TYR A 499 -6.49 -8.18 -37.05
C TYR A 499 -5.75 -6.88 -37.41
N GLY A 500 -6.37 -5.73 -37.16
CA GLY A 500 -5.77 -4.41 -37.36
C GLY A 500 -4.55 -4.18 -36.47
N LYS A 501 -4.54 -4.67 -35.23
CA LYS A 501 -3.36 -4.61 -34.34
C LYS A 501 -2.21 -5.46 -34.88
N ILE A 502 -2.50 -6.65 -35.39
CA ILE A 502 -1.49 -7.55 -35.97
C ILE A 502 -0.90 -6.92 -37.24
N GLU A 503 -1.73 -6.47 -38.17
CA GLU A 503 -1.29 -5.80 -39.41
C GLU A 503 -0.55 -4.48 -39.12
N PHE A 504 -1.02 -3.69 -38.15
CA PHE A 504 -0.30 -2.47 -37.73
C PHE A 504 1.09 -2.80 -37.17
N THR A 505 1.19 -3.84 -36.32
CA THR A 505 2.49 -4.28 -35.77
C THR A 505 3.39 -4.82 -36.88
N LYS A 506 2.84 -5.46 -37.92
CA LYS A 506 3.59 -5.99 -39.05
C LYS A 506 4.12 -4.89 -39.98
N ILE A 507 3.33 -3.86 -40.26
CA ILE A 507 3.71 -2.76 -41.16
C ILE A 507 4.59 -1.73 -40.43
N TRP A 508 4.27 -1.42 -39.18
CA TRP A 508 4.87 -0.28 -38.46
C TRP A 508 5.69 -0.69 -37.23
N GLY A 509 5.62 -1.93 -36.76
CA GLY A 509 6.22 -2.36 -35.50
C GLY A 509 5.44 -1.88 -34.27
N ARG A 510 5.96 -2.15 -33.06
CA ARG A 510 5.40 -1.59 -31.81
C ARG A 510 5.80 -0.11 -31.71
N ARG A 511 4.85 0.80 -31.90
CA ARG A 511 5.05 2.27 -31.81
C ARG A 511 4.47 2.81 -30.50
N SER A 512 5.15 3.78 -29.89
CA SER A 512 4.64 4.53 -28.73
C SER A 512 3.60 5.56 -29.16
N LEU A 513 2.64 5.88 -28.28
CA LEU A 513 1.61 6.90 -28.52
C LEU A 513 2.25 8.29 -28.42
N GLN A 514 2.41 8.97 -29.56
CA GLN A 514 2.91 10.35 -29.65
C GLN A 514 2.40 11.03 -30.93
N ASP A 515 2.38 12.35 -30.94
CA ASP A 515 2.01 13.13 -32.13
C ASP A 515 3.01 12.88 -33.27
N ASN A 516 2.51 12.83 -34.51
CA ASN A 516 3.30 12.52 -35.71
C ASN A 516 4.01 11.15 -35.71
N TRP A 517 3.48 10.16 -34.99
CA TRP A 517 4.05 8.80 -34.88
C TRP A 517 4.43 8.11 -36.21
N ARG A 518 3.81 8.50 -37.33
CA ARG A 518 4.11 7.96 -38.68
C ARG A 518 5.47 8.41 -39.24
N THR A 519 5.94 9.59 -38.88
CA THR A 519 7.21 10.17 -39.38
C THR A 519 8.33 10.11 -38.33
N VAL A 520 8.00 9.85 -37.08
CA VAL A 520 8.99 9.64 -36.01
C VAL A 520 9.57 8.23 -36.13
N THR A 521 10.76 8.11 -36.71
CA THR A 521 11.63 6.94 -36.55
C THR A 521 12.03 6.85 -35.08
N SER A 522 11.31 6.04 -34.31
CA SER A 522 11.52 5.94 -32.88
C SER A 522 12.89 5.35 -32.57
N ALA A 523 13.88 6.22 -32.35
CA ALA A 523 14.80 6.04 -31.25
C ALA A 523 13.94 5.91 -29.98
N SER A 524 13.92 4.69 -29.45
CA SER A 524 13.23 4.28 -28.23
C SER A 524 13.39 5.30 -27.11
N ASN A 525 12.28 5.87 -26.63
CA ASN A 525 12.14 6.45 -25.29
C ASN A 525 10.65 6.47 -24.93
N SER A 526 10.18 5.38 -24.35
CA SER A 526 8.94 5.32 -23.58
C SER A 526 9.20 5.82 -22.16
N LYS A 527 8.62 6.98 -21.82
CA LYS A 527 8.25 7.32 -20.45
C LYS A 527 6.76 7.68 -20.50
N GLU A 528 5.93 6.84 -19.90
CA GLU A 528 4.57 7.18 -19.50
C GLU A 528 4.57 7.33 -17.98
N ASP A 529 3.90 8.39 -17.53
CA ASP A 529 3.82 8.86 -16.15
C ASP A 529 3.13 7.86 -15.22
N ASP A 530 3.82 7.47 -14.16
CA ASP A 530 3.18 7.19 -12.88
C ASP A 530 3.96 7.93 -11.78
N LYS A 531 3.26 8.82 -11.08
CA LYS A 531 3.83 9.61 -9.97
C LYS A 531 3.83 8.73 -8.73
N THR A 532 5.02 8.33 -8.26
CA THR A 532 5.48 8.51 -6.86
C THR A 532 6.88 7.91 -6.67
N VAL A 533 7.62 8.53 -5.74
CA VAL A 533 8.98 8.25 -5.27
C VAL A 533 10.11 8.95 -6.06
N ALA A 534 10.61 10.02 -5.45
CA ALA A 534 11.84 10.68 -5.84
C ALA A 534 13.03 9.89 -5.27
N GLU A 535 13.83 9.28 -6.14
CA GLU A 535 15.22 8.88 -5.87
C GLU A 535 16.12 9.25 -7.05
N ASN A 536 17.09 10.12 -6.75
CA ASN A 536 18.39 10.37 -7.39
C ASN A 536 18.57 10.11 -8.90
N GLU A 537 18.73 11.20 -9.65
CA GLU A 537 19.32 11.22 -10.99
C GLU A 537 20.85 11.00 -10.93
N ASP A 538 21.29 9.76 -11.13
CA ASP A 538 22.57 9.49 -11.82
C ASP A 538 22.53 8.09 -12.45
N SER A 539 21.92 7.96 -13.62
CA SER A 539 22.05 6.76 -14.45
C SER A 539 22.06 7.13 -15.92
N LYS A 540 23.25 7.11 -16.54
CA LYS A 540 23.42 7.04 -17.99
C LYS A 540 22.51 5.94 -18.55
N LYS A 541 21.66 6.30 -19.52
CA LYS A 541 20.79 5.38 -20.27
C LYS A 541 21.58 4.16 -20.77
N THR A 542 21.32 3.00 -20.18
CA THR A 542 21.73 1.70 -20.72
C THR A 542 20.90 1.45 -21.98
N LYS A 543 21.53 1.37 -23.16
CA LYS A 543 20.85 0.94 -24.40
C LYS A 543 20.32 -0.49 -24.19
N SER A 544 19.04 -0.74 -24.51
CA SER A 544 18.52 -2.11 -24.50
C SER A 544 19.20 -2.92 -25.60
N ALA A 545 19.73 -4.09 -25.26
CA ALA A 545 20.36 -5.02 -26.19
C ALA A 545 19.44 -5.30 -27.39
N THR A 546 19.97 -5.26 -28.61
CA THR A 546 19.29 -5.84 -29.77
C THR A 546 19.20 -7.37 -29.62
N GLU A 547 18.28 -8.02 -30.35
CA GLU A 547 18.01 -9.47 -30.24
C GLU A 547 19.27 -10.32 -30.55
N GLU A 548 20.18 -9.77 -31.38
CA GLU A 548 21.47 -10.38 -31.74
C GLU A 548 22.55 -10.15 -30.65
N GLU A 549 22.60 -8.96 -30.03
CA GLU A 549 23.56 -8.61 -28.98
C GLU A 549 23.32 -9.39 -27.65
N ARG A 550 22.09 -9.84 -27.39
CA ARG A 550 21.76 -10.67 -26.21
C ARG A 550 22.46 -12.03 -26.21
N TYR A 551 22.89 -12.52 -27.37
CA TYR A 551 23.59 -13.80 -27.51
C TYR A 551 25.10 -13.65 -27.68
N ASP A 552 25.65 -12.43 -27.55
CA ASP A 552 27.08 -12.16 -27.64
C ASP A 552 27.70 -12.00 -26.23
N THR A 553 28.82 -12.66 -26.01
CA THR A 553 29.59 -12.55 -24.76
C THR A 553 30.22 -11.17 -24.60
N LYS A 554 30.65 -10.54 -25.70
CA LYS A 554 31.31 -9.22 -25.68
C LYS A 554 30.39 -8.11 -25.18
N PHE A 555 29.09 -8.23 -25.48
CA PHE A 555 28.06 -7.31 -25.00
C PHE A 555 28.05 -7.23 -23.47
N TYR A 556 28.09 -8.37 -22.79
CA TYR A 556 28.07 -8.43 -21.32
C TYR A 556 29.39 -8.02 -20.69
N THR A 557 30.53 -8.43 -21.25
CA THR A 557 31.85 -8.07 -20.71
C THR A 557 32.12 -6.58 -20.79
N SER A 558 31.63 -5.90 -21.84
CA SER A 558 31.82 -4.45 -22.02
C SER A 558 31.07 -3.57 -21.00
N GLN A 559 30.09 -4.14 -20.29
CA GLN A 559 29.30 -3.43 -19.27
C GLN A 559 29.91 -3.53 -17.86
N LEU A 560 30.93 -4.35 -17.65
CA LEU A 560 31.57 -4.48 -16.36
C LEU A 560 32.44 -3.25 -16.05
N PRO A 561 32.47 -2.79 -14.79
CA PRO A 561 33.30 -1.65 -14.40
C PRO A 561 34.79 -2.00 -14.55
N THR A 562 35.53 -1.15 -15.24
CA THR A 562 36.99 -1.26 -15.43
C THR A 562 37.79 -0.27 -14.59
N SER A 563 37.15 0.82 -14.13
CA SER A 563 37.80 1.83 -13.30
C SER A 563 37.97 1.33 -11.86
N GLN A 564 39.20 1.39 -11.35
CA GLN A 564 39.51 0.98 -9.97
C GLN A 564 38.68 1.77 -8.94
N THR A 565 38.44 3.06 -9.18
CA THR A 565 37.64 3.91 -8.28
C THR A 565 36.19 3.42 -8.14
N VAL A 566 35.61 2.88 -9.22
CA VAL A 566 34.24 2.34 -9.22
C VAL A 566 34.22 0.99 -8.50
N ILE A 567 35.23 0.15 -8.76
CA ILE A 567 35.39 -1.15 -8.09
C ILE A 567 35.55 -0.97 -6.57
N ASP A 568 36.37 -0.02 -6.15
CA ASP A 568 36.58 0.31 -4.73
C ASP A 568 35.29 0.85 -4.09
N SER A 569 34.55 1.72 -4.79
CA SER A 569 33.24 2.21 -4.33
C SER A 569 32.24 1.07 -4.12
N LEU A 570 32.15 0.14 -5.07
CA LEU A 570 31.29 -1.05 -4.95
C LEU A 570 31.70 -1.93 -3.76
N GLY A 571 33.01 -2.06 -3.52
CA GLY A 571 33.57 -2.75 -2.36
C GLY A 571 33.16 -2.09 -1.04
N LYS A 572 33.23 -0.76 -0.95
CA LYS A 572 32.79 0.02 0.22
C LYS A 572 31.30 -0.10 0.48
N GLU A 573 30.47 0.05 -0.55
CA GLU A 573 29.02 -0.13 -0.46
C GLU A 573 28.65 -1.55 0.01
N ARG A 574 29.32 -2.57 -0.55
CA ARG A 574 29.14 -3.96 -0.10
C ARG A 574 29.50 -4.09 1.37
N ASN A 575 30.68 -3.62 1.76
CA ASN A 575 31.17 -3.76 3.13
C ASN A 575 30.20 -3.08 4.12
N PHE A 576 29.69 -1.89 3.79
CA PHE A 576 28.66 -1.23 4.57
C PHE A 576 27.35 -2.04 4.61
N ALA A 577 26.88 -2.57 3.49
CA ALA A 577 25.68 -3.40 3.45
C ALA A 577 25.81 -4.66 4.33
N TYR A 578 26.97 -5.33 4.32
CA TYR A 578 27.24 -6.48 5.18
C TYR A 578 27.23 -6.11 6.67
N TYR A 579 27.78 -4.94 7.02
CA TYR A 579 27.71 -4.41 8.39
C TYR A 579 26.27 -4.21 8.84
N GLN A 580 25.48 -3.52 8.01
CA GLN A 580 24.07 -3.25 8.25
C GLN A 580 23.25 -4.53 8.38
N LEU A 581 23.46 -5.50 7.49
CA LEU A 581 22.81 -6.82 7.57
C LEU A 581 23.17 -7.55 8.86
N GLY A 582 24.42 -7.49 9.31
CA GLY A 582 24.84 -8.05 10.59
C GLY A 582 24.06 -7.46 11.76
N SER A 583 23.94 -6.14 11.82
CA SER A 583 23.17 -5.44 12.84
C SER A 583 21.66 -5.75 12.74
N ILE A 584 21.08 -5.70 11.54
CA ILE A 584 19.66 -5.96 11.29
C ILE A 584 19.29 -7.39 11.71
N TYR A 585 20.08 -8.38 11.32
CA TYR A 585 19.81 -9.78 11.67
C TYR A 585 19.91 -10.04 13.17
N LYS A 586 20.84 -9.38 13.86
CA LYS A 586 20.99 -9.48 15.33
C LYS A 586 19.82 -8.81 16.06
N GLU A 587 19.53 -7.55 15.75
CA GLU A 587 18.60 -6.73 16.53
C GLU A 587 17.14 -6.94 16.13
N LYS A 588 16.82 -6.89 14.82
CA LYS A 588 15.43 -6.94 14.34
C LYS A 588 14.89 -8.37 14.24
N PHE A 589 15.68 -9.29 13.68
CA PHE A 589 15.21 -10.65 13.37
C PHE A 589 15.68 -11.72 14.35
N LYS A 590 16.68 -11.42 15.20
CA LYS A 590 17.32 -12.37 16.12
C LYS A 590 17.89 -13.62 15.41
N GLU A 591 18.26 -13.47 14.14
CA GLU A 591 18.92 -14.48 13.33
C GLU A 591 20.43 -14.43 13.56
N TYR A 592 20.86 -14.80 14.77
CA TYR A 592 22.23 -14.62 15.25
C TYR A 592 23.29 -15.32 14.38
N GLN A 593 22.97 -16.49 13.83
CA GLN A 593 23.87 -17.22 12.92
C GLN A 593 24.07 -16.47 11.59
N LEU A 594 22.99 -15.92 11.01
CA LEU A 594 23.09 -15.12 9.79
C LEU A 594 23.83 -13.81 10.04
N ALA A 595 23.57 -13.18 11.19
CA ALA A 595 24.28 -11.98 11.63
C ALA A 595 25.80 -12.22 11.74
N ALA A 596 26.21 -13.29 12.43
CA ALA A 596 27.61 -13.68 12.56
C ALA A 596 28.26 -13.92 11.20
N ASN A 597 27.61 -14.70 10.33
CA ASN A 597 28.13 -15.01 8.99
C ASN A 597 28.36 -13.75 8.13
N LYS A 598 27.48 -12.75 8.22
CA LYS A 598 27.66 -11.48 7.48
C LYS A 598 28.82 -10.66 8.05
N LEU A 599 28.92 -10.53 9.37
CA LEU A 599 30.01 -9.77 10.00
C LEU A 599 31.39 -10.47 9.87
N GLU A 600 31.45 -11.80 9.95
CA GLU A 600 32.68 -12.56 9.67
C GLU A 600 33.16 -12.31 8.24
N LYS A 601 32.27 -12.43 7.25
CA LYS A 601 32.59 -12.14 5.84
C LYS A 601 33.07 -10.70 5.65
N LEU A 602 32.41 -9.74 6.28
CA LEU A 602 32.83 -8.34 6.24
C LEU A 602 34.29 -8.17 6.66
N LEU A 603 34.72 -8.82 7.74
CA LEU A 603 36.09 -8.73 8.24
C LEU A 603 37.12 -9.38 7.30
N THR A 604 36.71 -10.30 6.41
CA THR A 604 37.61 -10.85 5.37
C THR A 604 37.83 -9.90 4.18
N TYR A 605 37.00 -8.88 4.03
CA TYR A 605 36.99 -7.97 2.88
C TYR A 605 37.79 -6.68 3.06
N ASN A 606 38.67 -6.63 4.06
CA ASN A 606 39.45 -5.45 4.43
C ASN A 606 38.59 -4.16 4.47
N PRO A 607 37.57 -4.09 5.36
CA PRO A 607 36.64 -2.99 5.39
C PRO A 607 37.30 -1.71 5.91
N GLU A 608 36.63 -0.57 5.69
CA GLU A 608 37.08 0.71 6.24
C GLU A 608 37.29 0.59 7.76
N GLU A 609 38.35 1.18 8.30
CA GLU A 609 38.73 1.07 9.72
C GLU A 609 37.57 1.38 10.66
N ARG A 610 36.73 2.35 10.28
CA ARG A 610 35.51 2.72 11.00
C ARG A 610 34.53 1.56 11.21
N LEU A 611 34.48 0.57 10.32
CA LEU A 611 33.58 -0.59 10.39
C LEU A 611 34.20 -1.78 11.13
N VAL A 612 35.53 -1.87 11.21
CA VAL A 612 36.24 -3.04 11.76
C VAL A 612 35.90 -3.26 13.22
N LEU A 613 36.19 -2.28 14.08
CA LEU A 613 36.01 -2.39 15.52
C LEU A 613 34.53 -2.56 15.94
N PRO A 614 33.56 -1.78 15.40
CA PRO A 614 32.14 -2.02 15.67
C PRO A 614 31.66 -3.41 15.21
N SER A 615 32.18 -3.92 14.09
CA SER A 615 31.85 -5.29 13.62
C SER A 615 32.38 -6.35 14.57
N MET A 616 33.62 -6.20 15.07
CA MET A 616 34.21 -7.10 16.06
C MET A 616 33.43 -7.10 17.37
N TYR A 617 32.99 -5.93 17.85
CA TYR A 617 32.17 -5.81 19.04
C TYR A 617 30.78 -6.45 18.86
N ASN A 618 30.12 -6.21 17.72
CA ASN A 618 28.85 -6.87 17.41
C ASN A 618 29.00 -8.39 17.30
N LEU A 619 30.09 -8.88 16.71
CA LEU A 619 30.43 -10.31 16.68
C LEU A 619 30.60 -10.87 18.09
N TYR A 620 31.33 -10.18 18.97
CA TYR A 620 31.45 -10.56 20.38
C TYR A 620 30.08 -10.73 21.03
N LYS A 621 29.19 -9.73 20.90
CA LYS A 621 27.82 -9.78 21.45
C LYS A 621 26.98 -10.90 20.87
N ILE A 622 27.13 -11.21 19.58
CA ILE A 622 26.44 -12.34 18.96
C ILE A 622 26.98 -13.66 19.52
N TYR A 623 28.31 -13.82 19.61
CA TYR A 623 28.95 -15.02 20.15
C TYR A 623 28.65 -15.23 21.64
N GLU A 624 28.42 -14.20 22.45
CA GLU A 624 27.95 -14.38 23.83
C GLU A 624 26.66 -15.25 23.89
N ILE A 625 25.84 -15.19 22.85
CA ILE A 625 24.58 -15.95 22.73
C ILE A 625 24.83 -17.32 22.09
N ILE A 626 25.61 -17.40 21.01
CA ILE A 626 25.72 -18.62 20.19
C ILE A 626 26.97 -19.48 20.46
N ASP A 627 28.07 -18.90 20.93
CA ASP A 627 29.38 -19.57 21.11
C ASP A 627 30.30 -18.80 22.09
N LYS A 628 30.34 -19.24 23.35
CA LYS A 628 31.09 -18.56 24.42
C LYS A 628 32.61 -18.56 24.20
N GLU A 629 33.17 -19.55 23.53
CA GLU A 629 34.61 -19.62 23.28
C GLU A 629 35.04 -18.58 22.24
N LYS A 630 34.28 -18.48 21.14
CA LYS A 630 34.48 -17.41 20.15
C LYS A 630 34.27 -16.03 20.74
N ALA A 631 33.35 -15.87 21.68
CA ALA A 631 33.15 -14.62 22.41
C ALA A 631 34.42 -14.24 23.19
N ALA A 632 34.97 -15.17 23.98
CA ALA A 632 36.21 -14.92 24.74
C ALA A 632 37.39 -14.56 23.82
N ALA A 633 37.55 -15.28 22.71
CA ALA A 633 38.58 -14.98 21.72
C ALA A 633 38.39 -13.60 21.08
N MET A 634 37.16 -13.23 20.70
CA MET A 634 36.86 -11.92 20.11
C MET A 634 37.10 -10.79 21.12
N LYS A 635 36.69 -10.98 22.38
CA LYS A 635 36.95 -10.03 23.47
C LYS A 635 38.45 -9.78 23.65
N ALA A 636 39.24 -10.84 23.76
CA ALA A 636 40.70 -10.74 23.89
C ALA A 636 41.32 -10.01 22.69
N LYS A 637 40.83 -10.28 21.47
CA LYS A 637 41.29 -9.61 20.26
C LYS A 637 40.98 -8.11 20.26
N ILE A 638 39.79 -7.70 20.70
CA ILE A 638 39.42 -6.28 20.80
C ILE A 638 40.32 -5.55 21.81
N ILE A 639 40.52 -6.13 23.00
CA ILE A 639 41.35 -5.53 24.05
C ILE A 639 42.81 -5.42 23.61
N ALA A 640 43.34 -6.43 22.92
CA ALA A 640 44.74 -6.44 22.45
C ALA A 640 44.99 -5.47 21.28
N GLN A 641 44.06 -5.37 20.32
CA GLN A 641 44.25 -4.55 19.12
C GLN A 641 43.80 -3.10 19.31
N TYR A 642 42.83 -2.84 20.20
CA TYR A 642 42.22 -1.52 20.38
C TYR A 642 42.06 -1.14 21.87
N PRO A 643 43.13 -1.16 22.68
CA PRO A 643 43.06 -0.96 24.14
C PRO A 643 42.49 0.40 24.55
N GLU A 644 42.81 1.46 23.80
CA GLU A 644 42.32 2.84 24.05
C GLU A 644 40.89 3.08 23.55
N SER A 645 40.27 2.09 22.90
CA SER A 645 38.93 2.27 22.36
C SER A 645 37.87 2.17 23.45
N ARG A 646 36.78 2.94 23.28
CA ARG A 646 35.61 2.86 24.16
C ARG A 646 35.06 1.43 24.29
N TYR A 647 35.11 0.64 23.21
CA TYR A 647 34.69 -0.77 23.26
C TYR A 647 35.59 -1.61 24.18
N ALA A 648 36.91 -1.42 24.13
CA ALA A 648 37.82 -2.13 25.04
C ALA A 648 37.60 -1.71 26.50
N GLN A 649 37.37 -0.42 26.76
CA GLN A 649 37.03 0.08 28.10
C GLN A 649 35.75 -0.55 28.65
N ILE A 650 34.69 -0.64 27.83
CA ILE A 650 33.42 -1.32 28.18
C ILE A 650 33.67 -2.81 28.48
N LEU A 651 34.54 -3.47 27.70
CA LEU A 651 34.85 -4.90 27.89
C LEU A 651 35.73 -5.19 29.12
N LEU A 652 36.54 -4.22 29.55
CA LEU A 652 37.44 -4.30 30.71
C LEU A 652 36.73 -4.02 32.03
N ASN A 653 35.65 -3.23 32.03
CA ASN A 653 34.86 -2.90 33.22
C ASN A 653 33.39 -3.33 33.04
N PRO A 654 33.05 -4.63 33.20
CA PRO A 654 31.70 -5.15 32.97
C PRO A 654 30.68 -4.78 34.06
N SER A 655 31.08 -4.07 35.11
CA SER A 655 30.32 -3.96 36.35
C SER A 655 30.16 -2.50 36.78
N ILE A 656 29.06 -1.90 36.34
CA ILE A 656 28.26 -1.03 37.20
C ILE A 656 26.78 -1.35 36.94
N GLU A 657 26.27 -2.44 37.53
CA GLU A 657 24.84 -2.52 37.84
C GLU A 657 24.59 -1.47 38.94
N VAL A 658 24.16 -0.26 38.56
CA VAL A 658 23.75 0.76 39.53
C VAL A 658 22.31 0.47 39.97
N GLU A 659 22.17 0.30 41.27
CA GLU A 659 20.92 0.28 42.04
C GLU A 659 19.88 1.28 41.50
N ALA A 660 18.65 0.79 41.38
CA ALA A 660 17.52 1.53 40.86
C ALA A 660 17.14 2.74 41.74
N ALA A 661 17.66 3.92 41.42
CA ALA A 661 17.04 5.18 41.82
C ALA A 661 15.85 5.51 40.88
N SER A 662 14.65 5.47 41.43
CA SER A 662 13.27 5.85 41.00
C SER A 662 12.93 6.48 39.63
N ASP A 663 13.85 7.00 38.83
CA ASP A 663 13.55 7.79 37.62
C ASP A 663 13.71 6.98 36.32
N SER A 664 12.68 7.03 35.48
CA SER A 664 12.66 6.40 34.15
C SER A 664 13.67 7.07 33.20
N PRO A 665 14.35 6.31 32.30
CA PRO A 665 15.29 6.84 31.31
C PRO A 665 14.73 8.02 30.50
N ASN A 666 13.44 8.00 30.20
CA ASN A 666 12.76 9.07 29.46
C ASN A 666 12.77 10.41 30.23
N VAL A 667 12.49 10.35 31.53
CA VAL A 667 12.45 11.55 32.39
C VAL A 667 13.85 12.15 32.52
N VAL A 668 14.87 11.30 32.64
CA VAL A 668 16.27 11.74 32.68
C VAL A 668 16.66 12.39 31.35
N TYR A 669 16.26 11.82 30.21
CA TYR A 669 16.51 12.41 28.90
C TYR A 669 15.82 13.76 28.73
N GLU A 670 14.53 13.87 29.08
CA GLU A 670 13.77 15.13 28.99
C GLU A 670 14.42 16.23 29.83
N ASN A 671 14.79 15.94 31.09
CA ASN A 671 15.48 16.90 31.95
C ASN A 671 16.83 17.35 31.39
N LEU A 672 17.64 16.42 30.87
CA LEU A 672 18.93 16.76 30.24
C LEU A 672 18.76 17.54 28.94
N TYR A 673 17.70 17.25 28.19
CA TYR A 673 17.38 17.97 26.98
C TYR A 673 16.90 19.39 27.27
N ASP A 674 16.09 19.59 28.30
CA ASP A 674 15.67 20.91 28.76
C ASP A 674 16.87 21.75 29.22
N GLN A 675 17.79 21.16 29.98
CA GLN A 675 19.04 21.83 30.38
C GLN A 675 19.94 22.13 29.16
N TYR A 676 19.97 21.24 28.17
CA TYR A 676 20.65 21.50 26.90
C TYR A 676 20.04 22.71 26.17
N GLN A 677 18.71 22.83 26.12
CA GLN A 677 18.02 23.99 25.54
C GLN A 677 18.30 25.28 26.33
N ASN A 678 18.43 25.18 27.65
CA ASN A 678 18.79 26.30 28.53
C ASN A 678 20.28 26.72 28.43
N GLY A 679 21.11 25.98 27.68
CA GLY A 679 22.51 26.32 27.43
C GLY A 679 23.51 25.79 28.46
N GLU A 680 23.09 24.89 29.35
CA GLU A 680 23.93 24.31 30.42
C GLU A 680 24.85 23.18 29.91
N PHE A 681 25.57 23.41 28.81
CA PHE A 681 26.24 22.32 28.08
C PHE A 681 27.28 21.52 28.89
N LYS A 682 28.01 22.17 29.82
CA LYS A 682 29.09 21.52 30.59
C LYS A 682 28.56 20.49 31.57
N THR A 683 27.52 20.85 32.33
CA THR A 683 26.86 19.97 33.30
C THR A 683 26.13 18.84 32.57
N VAL A 684 25.40 19.19 31.51
CA VAL A 684 24.64 18.22 30.71
C VAL A 684 25.57 17.18 30.08
N LEU A 685 26.75 17.54 29.56
CA LEU A 685 27.68 16.55 28.99
C LEU A 685 28.12 15.52 30.04
N THR A 686 28.43 15.98 31.25
CA THR A 686 28.85 15.10 32.35
C THR A 686 27.71 14.17 32.78
N GLN A 687 26.50 14.72 32.96
CA GLN A 687 25.34 13.94 33.32
C GLN A 687 24.86 13.00 32.21
N THR A 688 25.01 13.40 30.95
CA THR A 688 24.69 12.54 29.79
C THR A 688 25.63 11.34 29.74
N ASN A 689 26.93 11.52 30.01
CA ASN A 689 27.86 10.39 30.11
C ASN A 689 27.45 9.41 31.22
N LEU A 690 27.13 9.93 32.41
CA LEU A 690 26.65 9.11 33.52
C LEU A 690 25.33 8.39 33.19
N ALA A 691 24.41 9.05 32.47
CA ALA A 691 23.14 8.46 32.04
C ALA A 691 23.35 7.35 31.01
N ILE A 692 24.26 7.54 30.05
CA ILE A 692 24.62 6.50 29.07
C ILE A 692 25.15 5.26 29.78
N ASP A 693 26.08 5.45 30.71
CA ASP A 693 26.68 4.34 31.44
C ASP A 693 25.63 3.64 32.33
N ARG A 694 24.77 4.42 33.00
CA ARG A 694 23.69 3.94 33.86
C ARG A 694 22.62 3.15 33.10
N PHE A 695 22.23 3.59 31.91
CA PHE A 695 21.16 2.98 31.12
C PHE A 695 21.67 2.05 30.02
N THR A 696 22.91 1.54 30.17
CA THR A 696 23.52 0.65 29.18
C THR A 696 22.59 -0.51 28.81
N GLY A 697 22.25 -0.64 27.53
CA GLY A 697 21.36 -1.67 27.01
C GLY A 697 19.89 -1.26 26.89
N ASP A 698 19.51 -0.07 27.35
CA ASP A 698 18.16 0.49 27.19
C ASP A 698 17.93 1.06 25.77
N GLU A 699 16.68 1.04 25.31
CA GLU A 699 16.29 1.59 23.99
C GLU A 699 16.52 3.11 23.87
N MET A 700 16.66 3.84 25.00
CA MET A 700 16.93 5.29 25.02
C MET A 700 18.41 5.66 24.88
N VAL A 701 19.34 4.71 25.03
CA VAL A 701 20.78 4.99 24.91
C VAL A 701 21.17 5.70 23.60
N PRO A 702 20.63 5.34 22.41
CA PRO A 702 20.92 6.05 21.17
C PRO A 702 20.58 7.55 21.22
N LYS A 703 19.51 7.94 21.94
CA LYS A 703 19.13 9.35 22.13
C LYS A 703 20.16 10.09 22.97
N PHE A 704 20.59 9.50 24.09
CA PHE A 704 21.64 10.08 24.91
C PHE A 704 22.97 10.20 24.16
N GLU A 705 23.34 9.20 23.36
CA GLU A 705 24.57 9.23 22.56
C GLU A 705 24.52 10.28 21.45
N LEU A 706 23.37 10.51 20.82
CA LEU A 706 23.17 11.61 19.87
C LEU A 706 23.25 12.98 20.56
N LEU A 707 22.61 13.14 21.73
CA LEU A 707 22.70 14.36 22.53
C LEU A 707 24.15 14.65 22.94
N LYS A 708 24.89 13.62 23.37
CA LYS A 708 26.33 13.70 23.66
C LYS A 708 27.12 14.16 22.43
N ALA A 709 26.84 13.64 21.24
CA ALA A 709 27.52 14.08 20.02
C ALA A 709 27.32 15.59 19.79
N HIS A 710 26.09 16.09 19.92
CA HIS A 710 25.81 17.53 19.81
C HIS A 710 26.55 18.38 20.87
N LEU A 711 26.60 17.90 22.11
CA LEU A 711 27.33 18.55 23.21
C LEU A 711 28.84 18.61 22.93
N ILE A 712 29.43 17.51 22.46
CA ILE A 712 30.84 17.45 22.06
C ILE A 712 31.13 18.45 20.93
N GLY A 713 30.23 18.56 19.94
CA GLY A 713 30.40 19.56 18.89
C GLY A 713 30.36 21.00 19.38
N LYS A 714 29.54 21.30 20.39
CA LYS A 714 29.50 22.65 21.00
C LYS A 714 30.72 22.95 21.87
N LEU A 715 31.28 21.96 22.57
CA LEU A 715 32.32 22.18 23.59
C LEU A 715 33.75 21.92 23.09
N THR A 716 33.93 20.97 22.18
CA THR A 716 35.25 20.50 21.74
C THR A 716 35.54 20.83 20.28
N GLY A 717 34.50 20.97 19.45
CA GLY A 717 34.61 21.41 18.05
C GLY A 717 34.31 20.34 17.01
N LEU A 718 34.50 20.70 15.74
CA LEU A 718 34.02 19.95 14.58
C LEU A 718 34.62 18.54 14.43
N GLU A 719 35.92 18.37 14.67
CA GLU A 719 36.59 17.07 14.50
C GLU A 719 36.05 16.01 15.46
N GLU A 720 35.92 16.38 16.75
CA GLU A 720 35.36 15.48 17.76
C GLU A 720 33.85 15.27 17.57
N TYR A 721 33.13 16.27 17.06
CA TYR A 721 31.73 16.11 16.68
C TYR A 721 31.55 15.04 15.60
N LYS A 722 32.39 15.07 14.56
CA LYS A 722 32.39 14.09 13.47
C LYS A 722 32.65 12.68 13.99
N LYS A 723 33.64 12.51 14.89
CA LYS A 723 33.91 11.22 15.54
C LYS A 723 32.72 10.72 16.37
N ALA A 724 32.09 11.59 17.15
CA ALA A 724 30.95 11.25 17.99
C ALA A 724 29.71 10.87 17.15
N LEU A 725 29.39 11.63 16.10
CA LEU A 725 28.31 11.27 15.17
C LEU A 725 28.58 9.95 14.46
N ASN A 726 29.83 9.70 14.05
CA ASN A 726 30.21 8.44 13.41
C ASN A 726 30.02 7.26 14.37
N PHE A 727 30.32 7.43 15.66
CA PHE A 727 30.03 6.43 16.68
C PHE A 727 28.53 6.11 16.78
N VAL A 728 27.66 7.14 16.77
CA VAL A 728 26.20 6.96 16.84
C VAL A 728 25.67 6.27 15.59
N ALA A 729 26.05 6.76 14.41
CA ALA A 729 25.61 6.21 13.13
C ALA A 729 26.00 4.74 12.95
N LEU A 730 27.19 4.36 13.43
CA LEU A 730 27.68 2.99 13.30
C LEU A 730 27.08 2.06 14.34
N ASN A 731 26.94 2.46 15.61
CA ASN A 731 26.41 1.57 16.64
C ASN A 731 24.90 1.41 16.60
N TYR A 732 24.19 2.43 16.12
CA TYR A 732 22.73 2.49 16.17
C TYR A 732 22.09 2.72 14.79
N PRO A 733 22.54 2.06 13.71
CA PRO A 733 22.15 2.44 12.36
C PRO A 733 20.67 2.19 12.03
N ASN A 734 20.02 1.32 12.81
CA ASN A 734 18.66 0.86 12.60
C ASN A 734 17.60 1.65 13.36
N VAL A 735 18.01 2.55 14.25
CA VAL A 735 17.10 3.46 14.99
C VAL A 735 17.18 4.86 14.39
N GLU A 736 16.17 5.67 14.66
CA GLU A 736 16.02 7.01 14.08
C GLU A 736 17.23 7.91 14.39
N GLU A 737 17.81 7.78 15.58
CA GLU A 737 18.96 8.55 16.03
C GLU A 737 20.22 8.25 15.22
N GLY A 738 20.47 6.98 14.88
CA GLY A 738 21.59 6.61 14.02
C GLY A 738 21.41 7.06 12.58
N LYS A 739 20.18 6.97 12.04
CA LYS A 739 19.85 7.52 10.71
C LYS A 739 20.02 9.04 10.67
N LYS A 740 19.61 9.75 11.73
CA LYS A 740 19.86 11.19 11.90
C LYS A 740 21.36 11.48 11.93
N ALA A 741 22.14 10.71 12.69
CA ALA A 741 23.60 10.86 12.74
C ALA A 741 24.27 10.62 11.38
N GLU A 742 23.83 9.60 10.62
CA GLU A 742 24.31 9.33 9.27
C GLU A 742 24.01 10.50 8.31
N ASN A 743 22.79 11.04 8.37
CA ASN A 743 22.41 12.21 7.57
C ASN A 743 23.26 13.45 7.94
N LEU A 744 23.47 13.71 9.23
CA LEU A 744 24.32 14.80 9.70
C LEU A 744 25.76 14.66 9.19
N LEU A 745 26.32 13.44 9.19
CA LEU A 745 27.64 13.17 8.62
C LEU A 745 27.70 13.39 7.11
N ALA A 746 26.65 13.01 6.38
CA ALA A 746 26.62 13.10 4.92
C ALA A 746 26.38 14.53 4.42
N VAL A 747 25.54 15.30 5.11
CA VAL A 747 25.05 16.61 4.63
C VAL A 747 25.64 17.77 5.42
N SER A 748 25.60 17.70 6.75
CA SER A 748 25.91 18.85 7.62
C SER A 748 27.40 18.99 7.87
N ILE A 749 28.12 17.90 8.14
CA ILE A 749 29.57 17.94 8.42
C ILE A 749 30.38 18.52 7.26
N PRO A 750 30.20 18.12 5.99
CA PRO A 750 30.95 18.71 4.87
C PRO A 750 30.74 20.23 4.75
N LYS A 751 29.53 20.72 5.03
CA LYS A 751 29.23 22.16 5.03
C LYS A 751 29.96 22.89 6.16
N LEU A 752 30.05 22.28 7.34
CA LEU A 752 30.78 22.84 8.49
C LEU A 752 32.30 22.80 8.26
N GLU A 753 32.82 21.78 7.58
CA GLU A 753 34.23 21.67 7.22
C GLU A 753 34.65 22.76 6.22
N ALA A 754 33.75 23.13 5.29
CA ALA A 754 33.98 24.18 4.30
C ALA A 754 34.09 25.60 4.88
N LEU A 755 33.67 25.85 6.12
CA LEU A 755 33.76 27.17 6.76
C LEU A 755 35.23 27.57 7.02
N GLN A 756 35.64 28.78 6.65
CA GLN A 756 37.02 29.25 6.80
C GLN A 756 37.08 30.63 7.44
N LEU A 757 38.18 30.95 8.12
CA LEU A 757 38.43 32.31 8.60
C LEU A 757 38.84 33.20 7.43
N GLY A 758 38.30 34.40 7.34
CA GLY A 758 38.67 35.31 6.26
C GLY A 758 38.20 36.76 6.41
N LYS A 759 38.49 37.56 5.40
CA LYS A 759 38.08 38.98 5.33
C LYS A 759 36.69 39.07 4.69
N TYR A 760 35.66 39.15 5.52
CA TYR A 760 34.27 39.28 5.08
C TYR A 760 33.83 40.75 5.01
N PRO A 761 33.08 41.18 3.98
CA PRO A 761 32.38 42.47 4.01
C PRO A 761 31.17 42.37 4.95
N SER A 762 31.42 42.44 6.26
CA SER A 762 30.39 42.24 7.29
C SER A 762 29.91 43.56 7.87
N THR A 763 28.60 43.67 8.05
CA THR A 763 27.93 44.77 8.76
C THR A 763 27.66 44.44 10.23
N ASN A 764 28.13 43.29 10.73
CA ASN A 764 27.90 42.81 12.08
C ASN A 764 29.23 42.44 12.76
N TRP A 765 29.66 43.30 13.68
CA TRP A 765 30.90 43.15 14.44
C TRP A 765 30.61 42.88 15.91
N LYS A 766 31.52 42.14 16.54
CA LYS A 766 31.45 41.69 17.93
C LYS A 766 32.74 42.05 18.68
N ILE A 767 32.61 42.40 19.95
CA ILE A 767 33.73 42.55 20.89
C ILE A 767 33.60 41.42 21.91
N LEU A 768 34.66 40.65 22.10
CA LEU A 768 34.71 39.54 23.01
C LEU A 768 35.74 39.81 24.11
N TYR A 769 35.39 39.45 25.33
CA TYR A 769 36.31 39.36 26.46
C TYR A 769 36.32 37.93 26.98
N SER A 770 37.51 37.34 27.08
CA SER A 770 37.68 35.96 27.53
C SER A 770 37.48 35.85 29.04
N THR A 771 36.74 34.83 29.47
CA THR A 771 36.50 34.53 30.88
C THR A 771 36.46 33.02 31.13
N LYS A 772 36.95 32.59 32.29
CA LYS A 772 36.93 31.18 32.71
C LYS A 772 35.61 30.76 33.39
N ASP A 773 34.94 31.70 34.04
CA ASP A 773 33.69 31.45 34.77
C ASP A 773 32.77 32.68 34.71
N PHE A 774 31.50 32.45 34.40
CA PHE A 774 30.47 33.48 34.36
C PHE A 774 30.11 34.00 35.76
N GLU A 775 30.29 33.17 36.79
CA GLU A 775 29.93 33.51 38.17
C GLU A 775 31.05 34.23 38.93
N ASP A 776 32.25 34.30 38.35
CA ASP A 776 33.39 35.02 38.92
C ASP A 776 33.07 36.51 39.12
N LYS A 777 33.59 37.06 40.22
CA LYS A 777 33.39 38.46 40.61
C LYS A 777 33.88 39.42 39.52
N ASN A 778 34.97 39.08 38.83
CA ASN A 778 35.51 39.91 37.75
C ASN A 778 34.58 39.89 36.52
N THR A 779 34.07 38.73 36.13
CA THR A 779 33.13 38.59 35.00
C THR A 779 31.81 39.31 35.25
N LYS A 780 31.25 39.22 36.48
CA LYS A 780 30.06 39.98 36.87
C LYS A 780 30.30 41.48 36.81
N THR A 781 31.44 41.94 37.33
CA THR A 781 31.82 43.35 37.28
C THR A 781 31.98 43.84 35.84
N LEU A 782 32.61 43.04 34.98
CA LEU A 782 32.77 43.31 33.55
C LEU A 782 31.41 43.43 32.85
N ARG A 783 30.51 42.48 33.06
CA ARG A 783 29.16 42.47 32.50
C ARG A 783 28.37 43.70 32.94
N ASP A 784 28.39 44.02 34.24
CA ASP A 784 27.62 45.14 34.79
C ASP A 784 28.14 46.49 34.28
N LYS A 785 29.47 46.64 34.12
CA LYS A 785 30.07 47.83 33.48
C LYS A 785 29.65 48.00 32.03
N ILE A 786 29.67 46.93 31.25
CA ILE A 786 29.25 46.96 29.84
C ILE A 786 27.75 47.24 29.72
N ALA A 787 26.92 46.61 30.56
CA ALA A 787 25.48 46.85 30.59
C ALA A 787 25.14 48.30 30.97
N LYS A 788 25.86 48.86 31.96
CA LYS A 788 25.75 50.26 32.35
C LYS A 788 26.12 51.20 31.19
N PHE A 789 27.23 50.91 30.49
CA PHE A 789 27.66 51.66 29.31
C PHE A 789 26.60 51.67 28.20
N ILE A 790 26.03 50.51 27.86
CA ILE A 790 24.99 50.37 26.82
C ILE A 790 23.75 51.19 27.18
N LYS A 791 23.31 51.11 28.45
CA LYS A 791 22.11 51.80 28.94
C LYS A 791 22.27 53.32 28.97
N GLU A 792 23.41 53.82 29.49
CA GLU A 792 23.64 55.26 29.67
C GLU A 792 23.99 55.99 28.36
N ARG A 793 24.49 55.26 27.36
CA ARG A 793 24.74 55.78 26.00
C ARG A 793 23.56 55.58 25.03
N THR A 794 22.42 55.09 25.51
CA THR A 794 21.21 54.82 24.71
C THR A 794 21.50 54.00 23.44
N LEU A 795 22.34 52.96 23.57
CA LEU A 795 22.77 52.10 22.47
C LEU A 795 21.80 50.92 22.30
N ASP A 796 20.54 51.22 21.96
CA ASP A 796 19.42 50.25 22.01
C ASP A 796 19.56 49.02 21.08
N LYS A 797 20.53 49.06 20.15
CA LYS A 797 20.82 47.95 19.23
C LYS A 797 21.93 47.01 19.73
N MET A 798 22.58 47.33 20.85
CA MET A 798 23.64 46.52 21.44
C MET A 798 23.13 45.74 22.65
N PHE A 799 23.59 44.51 22.77
CA PHE A 799 23.32 43.67 23.93
C PHE A 799 24.53 42.82 24.26
N VAL A 800 24.56 42.31 25.49
CA VAL A 800 25.63 41.45 26.00
C VAL A 800 25.12 40.01 26.09
N SER A 801 25.90 39.05 25.61
CA SER A 801 25.67 37.62 25.85
C SER A 801 26.85 36.97 26.55
N LEU A 802 26.57 35.84 27.18
CA LEU A 802 27.55 34.96 27.81
C LEU A 802 27.63 33.68 26.98
N ASP A 803 28.73 33.54 26.24
CA ASP A 803 28.86 32.47 25.24
C ASP A 803 29.92 31.48 25.71
N ILE A 804 29.54 30.20 25.83
CA ILE A 804 30.48 29.11 26.16
C ILE A 804 31.35 28.82 24.94
N TYR A 805 32.68 28.73 25.13
CA TYR A 805 33.61 28.42 24.06
C TYR A 805 34.15 27.00 24.15
N THR A 806 34.72 26.62 25.28
CA THR A 806 35.20 25.25 25.55
C THR A 806 34.78 24.81 26.95
N MET A 807 35.23 23.64 27.40
CA MET A 807 35.05 23.24 28.81
C MET A 807 35.65 24.26 29.79
N THR A 808 36.72 24.96 29.40
CA THR A 808 37.49 25.87 30.27
C THR A 808 37.30 27.34 29.93
N ASP A 809 37.00 27.68 28.67
CA ASP A 809 36.99 29.04 28.17
C ASP A 809 35.59 29.49 27.77
N ASN A 810 35.26 30.75 28.04
CA ASN A 810 34.00 31.37 27.68
C ASN A 810 34.22 32.84 27.30
N PHE A 811 33.20 33.49 26.76
CA PHE A 811 33.25 34.88 26.34
C PHE A 811 32.11 35.71 26.92
N VAL A 812 32.43 36.94 27.30
CA VAL A 812 31.45 38.03 27.40
C VAL A 812 31.45 38.76 26.05
N VAL A 813 30.34 38.68 25.32
CA VAL A 813 30.26 39.15 23.94
C VAL A 813 29.32 40.35 23.84
N ILE A 814 29.81 41.43 23.25
CA ILE A 814 29.03 42.60 22.89
C ILE A 814 28.63 42.49 21.42
N HIS A 815 27.33 42.55 21.15
CA HIS A 815 26.76 42.48 19.79
C HIS A 815 26.26 43.85 19.31
N GLY A 816 26.04 43.99 18.00
CA GLY A 816 25.32 45.14 17.42
C GLY A 816 26.18 46.24 16.79
N MET A 817 27.46 45.99 16.52
CA MET A 817 28.36 46.97 15.90
C MET A 817 28.35 46.85 14.37
N LYS A 818 28.31 48.00 13.68
CA LYS A 818 28.14 48.04 12.21
C LYS A 818 29.43 47.93 11.40
N SER A 819 30.57 48.25 11.99
CA SER A 819 31.88 48.19 11.34
C SER A 819 33.00 47.90 12.34
N GLU A 820 34.16 47.53 11.83
CA GLU A 820 35.36 47.28 12.63
C GLU A 820 35.82 48.54 13.36
N GLU A 821 35.81 49.69 12.69
CA GLU A 821 36.23 50.97 13.26
C GLU A 821 35.30 51.38 14.40
N TYR A 822 34.01 51.12 14.25
CA TYR A 822 33.03 51.39 15.30
C TYR A 822 33.24 50.50 16.53
N ALA A 823 33.55 49.22 16.32
CA ALA A 823 33.92 48.30 17.41
C ALA A 823 35.22 48.72 18.11
N LYS A 824 36.24 49.12 17.35
CA LYS A 824 37.50 49.66 17.88
C LYS A 824 37.28 50.94 18.69
N GLY A 825 36.41 51.83 18.22
CA GLY A 825 36.03 53.05 18.94
C GLY A 825 35.37 52.75 20.30
N ILE A 826 34.41 51.81 20.32
CA ILE A 826 33.74 51.40 21.56
C ILE A 826 34.72 50.73 22.53
N ALA A 827 35.58 49.85 22.03
CA ALA A 827 36.63 49.22 22.82
C ALA A 827 37.58 50.25 23.45
N SER A 828 37.94 51.31 22.70
CA SER A 828 38.76 52.42 23.22
C SER A 828 38.06 53.20 24.32
N ILE A 829 36.76 53.50 24.15
CA ILE A 829 35.95 54.20 25.16
C ILE A 829 35.88 53.37 26.46
N LEU A 830 35.61 52.07 26.34
CA LEU A 830 35.57 51.15 27.48
C LEU A 830 36.94 51.04 28.18
N LYS A 831 38.05 51.25 27.49
CA LYS A 831 39.40 51.23 28.07
C LYS A 831 39.77 52.52 28.83
N GLU A 832 39.27 53.67 28.38
CA GLU A 832 39.73 54.99 28.84
C GLU A 832 38.79 55.69 29.83
N PHE A 833 37.46 55.52 29.69
CA PHE A 833 36.50 56.21 30.54
C PHE A 833 36.40 55.59 31.93
N LYS A 834 36.72 56.39 32.97
CA LYS A 834 36.79 55.96 34.37
C LYS A 834 35.52 55.29 34.89
N GLU A 835 34.34 55.71 34.42
CA GLU A 835 33.03 55.21 34.89
C GLU A 835 32.70 53.79 34.41
N TYR A 836 33.26 53.35 33.27
CA TYR A 836 33.01 52.02 32.69
C TYR A 836 34.31 51.27 32.36
N LYS A 837 35.41 51.64 33.01
CA LYS A 837 36.76 51.16 32.66
C LYS A 837 36.85 49.63 32.70
N VAL A 838 37.13 49.03 31.54
CA VAL A 838 37.45 47.62 31.32
C VAL A 838 38.95 47.52 31.02
N GLN A 839 39.67 46.73 31.82
CA GLN A 839 41.13 46.54 31.65
C GLN A 839 41.46 45.32 30.79
N ASP A 840 40.50 44.42 30.59
CA ASP A 840 40.66 43.21 29.79
C ASP A 840 40.89 43.55 28.30
N THR A 841 41.71 42.75 27.63
CA THR A 841 42.01 42.93 26.21
C THR A 841 40.81 42.52 25.34
N PRO A 842 40.22 43.43 24.55
CA PRO A 842 39.10 43.11 23.68
C PRO A 842 39.57 42.36 22.43
N ILE A 843 38.87 41.30 22.06
CA ILE A 843 39.02 40.63 20.77
C ILE A 843 37.88 41.12 19.87
N ILE A 844 38.22 41.74 18.74
CA ILE A 844 37.25 42.32 17.81
C ILE A 844 37.19 41.42 16.57
N MET A 845 36.00 40.95 16.20
CA MET A 845 35.81 40.12 15.00
C MET A 845 34.41 40.29 14.40
N CYS A 846 34.26 40.04 13.11
CA CYS A 846 32.96 39.98 12.46
C CYS A 846 32.17 38.73 12.87
N ALA A 847 30.85 38.75 12.69
CA ALA A 847 29.96 37.66 13.06
C ALA A 847 30.28 36.34 12.32
N GLU A 848 30.72 36.42 11.08
CA GLU A 848 31.11 35.27 10.25
C GLU A 848 32.33 34.57 10.85
N ASN A 849 33.42 35.32 11.11
CA ASN A 849 34.61 34.78 11.76
C ASN A 849 34.31 34.26 13.17
N TYR A 850 33.46 34.95 13.93
CA TYR A 850 33.02 34.46 15.24
C TYR A 850 32.33 33.10 15.17
N THR A 851 31.50 32.89 14.14
CA THR A 851 30.81 31.62 13.90
C THR A 851 31.81 30.51 13.58
N VAL A 852 32.80 30.78 12.73
CA VAL A 852 33.87 29.83 12.42
C VAL A 852 34.68 29.48 13.67
N VAL A 853 35.08 30.49 14.45
CA VAL A 853 35.81 30.30 15.71
C VAL A 853 35.01 29.42 16.66
N GLN A 854 33.71 29.67 16.83
CA GLN A 854 32.84 28.88 17.69
C GLN A 854 32.66 27.43 17.23
N ILE A 855 32.63 27.15 15.93
CA ILE A 855 32.44 25.81 15.37
C ILE A 855 33.74 25.01 15.37
N LYS A 856 34.83 25.62 14.91
CA LYS A 856 36.13 24.95 14.71
C LYS A 856 37.06 25.04 15.91
N LYS A 857 36.70 25.84 16.93
CA LYS A 857 37.51 26.09 18.13
C LYS A 857 38.94 26.55 17.80
N ASN A 858 39.09 27.37 16.77
CA ASN A 858 40.36 27.85 16.22
C ASN A 858 40.63 29.34 16.49
N LEU A 859 40.36 29.83 17.71
CA LEU A 859 40.59 31.23 18.09
C LEU A 859 42.05 31.65 17.89
N GLU A 860 43.01 30.76 18.18
CA GLU A 860 44.43 31.03 18.03
C GLU A 860 44.82 31.34 16.57
N ASP A 861 44.21 30.66 15.59
CA ASP A 861 44.43 30.94 14.17
C ASP A 861 43.92 32.33 13.77
N TYR A 862 42.80 32.76 14.36
CA TYR A 862 42.28 34.11 14.16
C TYR A 862 43.22 35.16 14.75
N LEU A 863 43.70 34.96 15.99
CA LEU A 863 44.64 35.87 16.65
C LEU A 863 46.00 35.93 15.93
N ALA A 864 46.41 34.84 15.29
CA ALA A 864 47.61 34.77 14.44
C ALA A 864 47.43 35.43 13.06
N GLY A 865 46.24 35.95 12.72
CA GLY A 865 45.98 36.66 11.48
C GLY A 865 45.88 35.77 10.24
N LYS A 866 45.62 34.46 10.39
CA LYS A 866 45.45 33.51 9.27
C LYS A 866 44.09 33.68 8.61
N LEU A 867 43.90 34.78 7.88
CA LEU A 867 42.65 35.13 7.20
C LEU A 867 42.77 34.96 5.68
N VAL A 868 41.85 34.22 5.09
CA VAL A 868 41.72 34.07 3.63
C VAL A 868 41.05 35.31 3.03
N GLU A 869 41.48 35.76 1.86
CA GLU A 869 40.80 36.82 1.12
C GLU A 869 39.61 36.26 0.34
N ASN A 870 38.43 36.88 0.49
CA ASN A 870 37.17 36.44 -0.14
C ASN A 870 36.84 34.95 0.05
N PRO A 871 36.72 34.45 1.30
CA PRO A 871 36.32 33.07 1.55
C PRO A 871 34.92 32.79 0.98
N GLN A 872 34.79 31.71 0.18
CA GLN A 872 33.50 31.23 -0.29
C GLN A 872 32.66 30.74 0.90
N GLN A 873 31.44 31.26 1.04
CA GLN A 873 30.49 30.73 2.02
C GLN A 873 29.80 29.49 1.43
N PRO A 874 29.64 28.41 2.22
CA PRO A 874 28.94 27.22 1.73
C PRO A 874 27.49 27.57 1.36
N ASN A 875 26.99 27.02 0.25
CA ASN A 875 25.62 27.25 -0.16
C ASN A 875 24.64 26.56 0.81
N TRP A 876 23.84 27.37 1.50
CA TRP A 876 22.89 26.89 2.51
C TRP A 876 21.61 26.29 1.91
N ASP A 877 21.41 26.41 0.59
CA ASP A 877 20.23 25.94 -0.14
C ASP A 877 20.18 24.41 -0.40
N GLY A 878 21.26 23.69 -0.08
CA GLY A 878 21.32 22.23 -0.22
C GLY A 878 21.97 21.71 -1.51
N THR A 879 22.51 22.56 -2.37
CA THR A 879 23.30 22.12 -3.53
C THR A 879 24.76 21.83 -3.14
N ILE A 880 25.26 20.63 -3.47
CA ILE A 880 26.67 20.25 -3.31
C ILE A 880 27.40 20.69 -4.58
N GLU A 881 28.26 21.71 -4.52
CA GLU A 881 29.21 21.95 -5.60
C GLU A 881 30.23 20.79 -5.59
N ARG A 882 30.22 19.96 -6.65
CA ARG A 882 31.27 18.97 -6.88
C ARG A 882 32.59 19.72 -7.07
N VAL A 883 33.64 19.29 -6.37
CA VAL A 883 35.01 19.80 -6.53
C VAL A 883 35.36 19.81 -8.02
N VAL A 884 35.56 20.99 -8.60
CA VAL A 884 36.01 21.13 -9.98
C VAL A 884 37.48 20.72 -10.03
N VAL A 885 37.73 19.53 -10.60
CA VAL A 885 39.06 19.15 -11.04
C VAL A 885 39.45 20.13 -12.15
N GLN A 886 40.49 20.94 -11.93
CA GLN A 886 41.02 21.87 -12.93
C GLN A 886 41.42 21.07 -14.18
N GLN A 887 40.71 21.27 -15.28
CA GLN A 887 41.15 20.88 -16.61
C GLN A 887 41.97 22.02 -17.20
N GLU A 888 43.17 21.68 -17.67
CA GLU A 888 44.08 22.57 -18.40
C GLU A 888 43.39 23.23 -19.60
N GLU A 889 43.60 24.54 -19.73
CA GLU A 889 43.11 25.38 -20.82
C GLU A 889 43.64 24.93 -22.19
N LYS A 890 42.75 24.87 -23.18
CA LYS A 890 43.11 25.00 -24.60
C LYS A 890 42.26 26.08 -25.29
N PRO A 891 42.84 26.82 -26.25
CA PRO A 891 42.45 28.20 -26.56
C PRO A 891 41.25 28.30 -27.50
N GLN A 892 40.49 29.39 -27.34
CA GLN A 892 39.41 29.83 -28.22
C GLN A 892 39.92 30.33 -29.59
N PRO A 893 39.06 30.25 -30.62
CA PRO A 893 39.02 31.26 -31.66
C PRO A 893 37.66 31.97 -31.77
N GLN A 894 37.74 33.29 -31.60
CA GLN A 894 37.05 34.43 -32.25
C GLN A 894 35.68 34.28 -32.95
N GLN A 895 34.75 35.07 -32.41
CA GLN A 895 33.79 36.02 -33.03
C GLN A 895 33.29 35.82 -34.47
N GLU A 896 31.96 35.78 -34.59
CA GLU A 896 31.24 36.53 -35.63
C GLU A 896 29.88 37.03 -35.10
N GLU A 897 29.50 38.19 -35.57
CA GLU A 897 28.54 39.13 -35.00
C GLU A 897 27.21 39.12 -35.82
N GLN A 898 26.15 39.65 -35.20
CA GLN A 898 24.89 40.17 -35.80
C GLN A 898 23.70 39.21 -36.02
N SER A 899 22.59 39.44 -35.29
CA SER A 899 21.53 40.37 -35.75
C SER A 899 20.19 40.27 -34.96
N ARG A 900 19.64 41.47 -34.67
CA ARG A 900 18.21 41.87 -34.65
C ARG A 900 17.19 41.24 -33.66
N ASN A 901 16.90 42.05 -32.64
CA ASN A 901 15.60 42.67 -32.29
C ASN A 901 14.30 41.84 -32.18
N LYS A 902 13.69 41.96 -30.99
CA LYS A 902 12.28 42.28 -30.69
C LYS A 902 11.17 41.37 -31.25
N ALA A 903 10.65 40.51 -30.38
CA ALA A 903 9.22 40.31 -30.20
C ALA A 903 8.95 39.74 -28.79
N ASP A 904 7.82 40.15 -28.20
CA ASP A 904 7.14 39.49 -27.07
C ASP A 904 7.62 39.75 -25.64
N ILE A 905 7.71 41.04 -25.28
CA ILE A 905 7.34 41.50 -23.93
C ILE A 905 5.87 41.90 -23.95
N LYS A 906 4.96 40.90 -23.89
CA LYS A 906 3.56 41.09 -23.50
C LYS A 906 2.87 39.74 -23.32
N ASN A 907 3.07 39.09 -22.17
CA ASN A 907 2.13 38.19 -21.49
C ASN A 907 2.86 37.33 -20.45
N MET A 908 3.08 37.87 -19.24
CA MET A 908 3.28 37.05 -18.04
C MET A 908 3.06 37.94 -16.81
N LYS A 909 1.81 38.35 -16.60
CA LYS A 909 1.42 39.07 -15.38
C LYS A 909 -0.02 38.76 -14.94
N ASN A 910 -0.50 37.54 -15.17
CA ASN A 910 -1.88 37.16 -14.85
C ASN A 910 -2.04 35.68 -14.44
N ASP A 911 -1.17 35.13 -13.58
CA ASP A 911 -1.44 33.79 -12.99
C ASP A 911 -0.96 33.58 -11.53
N LEU A 912 -0.69 34.67 -10.80
CA LEU A 912 -0.40 34.61 -9.37
C LEU A 912 -1.55 35.24 -8.58
N LEU A 913 -2.71 34.59 -8.54
CA LEU A 913 -3.82 34.86 -7.59
C LEU A 913 -4.93 33.81 -7.77
N LYS A 914 -4.68 32.55 -7.38
CA LYS A 914 -5.70 31.53 -7.09
C LYS A 914 -5.03 30.29 -6.50
N ASP A 915 -4.69 30.34 -5.21
CA ASP A 915 -4.66 29.15 -4.33
C ASP A 915 -4.40 29.54 -2.86
N LYS A 916 -5.31 30.36 -2.34
CA LYS A 916 -5.51 30.51 -0.89
C LYS A 916 -6.99 30.32 -0.60
N GLN A 917 -7.42 29.07 -0.43
CA GLN A 917 -8.56 28.67 0.42
C GLN A 917 -8.79 27.16 0.30
N LYS A 918 -8.27 26.39 1.27
CA LYS A 918 -8.91 25.21 1.89
C LYS A 918 -7.87 24.43 2.69
N SER A 919 -7.99 24.47 4.02
CA SER A 919 -7.63 23.40 4.96
C SER A 919 -7.45 24.00 6.36
N SER A 920 -8.56 24.16 7.09
CA SER A 920 -8.55 24.23 8.56
C SER A 920 -9.05 22.91 9.12
N ASN A 921 -8.53 22.56 10.30
CA ASN A 921 -8.84 21.41 11.17
C ASN A 921 -8.21 20.04 10.86
N LYS A 922 -7.13 19.72 11.60
CA LYS A 922 -7.07 18.54 12.49
C LYS A 922 -5.85 18.57 13.43
N SER A 923 -6.17 18.40 14.73
CA SER A 923 -5.42 17.82 15.85
C SER A 923 -3.94 18.18 16.09
N ASN A 924 -3.72 18.88 17.20
CA ASN A 924 -2.49 18.93 18.01
C ASN A 924 -2.14 17.54 18.58
N ILE A 925 -0.88 17.40 19.02
CA ILE A 925 -0.17 16.20 19.53
C ILE A 925 0.62 15.47 18.43
N GLN A 926 1.68 16.11 17.90
CA GLN A 926 2.86 15.47 17.25
C GLN A 926 3.90 16.51 16.75
N LYS A 927 4.07 17.63 17.45
CA LYS A 927 5.02 18.69 17.07
C LYS A 927 5.99 18.99 18.20
N GLU A 928 6.87 18.04 18.54
CA GLU A 928 8.00 18.31 19.44
C GLU A 928 9.35 17.74 18.95
N GLU A 929 9.45 17.09 17.78
CA GLU A 929 10.71 16.43 17.37
C GLU A 929 11.41 16.99 16.11
N GLU A 930 10.96 18.14 15.59
CA GLU A 930 11.59 18.82 14.45
C GLU A 930 12.19 20.16 14.84
N ASN A 931 13.30 20.17 15.60
CA ASN A 931 14.20 21.33 15.58
C ASN A 931 15.62 20.98 16.08
N PHE A 932 16.38 20.28 15.25
CA PHE A 932 17.85 20.33 15.29
C PHE A 932 18.34 21.07 14.04
N GLY A 933 17.91 22.33 13.91
CA GLY A 933 18.46 23.28 12.95
C GLY A 933 19.78 23.88 13.43
N LEU A 934 20.48 24.56 12.52
CA LEU A 934 21.66 25.40 12.79
C LEU A 934 21.43 26.34 13.98
N PRO A 935 22.49 26.74 14.71
CA PRO A 935 22.34 27.48 15.96
C PRO A 935 21.56 28.80 15.74
N PRO A 936 20.49 29.07 16.50
CA PRO A 936 20.08 30.44 16.71
C PRO A 936 21.18 31.15 17.51
N THR A 937 21.52 32.38 17.12
CA THR A 937 22.22 33.34 17.99
C THR A 937 21.45 33.47 19.31
N PRO A 938 22.11 33.56 20.48
CA PRO A 938 21.39 33.67 21.75
C PRO A 938 20.56 34.95 21.81
N GLY A 939 19.24 34.80 22.02
CA GLY A 939 18.37 35.89 22.47
C GLY A 939 16.92 35.82 22.00
N MET A 940 16.02 35.35 22.86
CA MET A 940 14.84 36.09 23.34
C MET A 940 14.03 35.23 24.33
N GLN A 941 14.16 35.53 25.64
CA GLN A 941 13.12 35.22 26.61
C GLN A 941 11.98 36.23 26.40
N GLY A 942 10.76 35.70 26.27
CA GLY A 942 9.57 36.49 26.01
C GLY A 942 9.08 37.26 27.24
N THR A 943 8.81 38.55 27.04
CA THR A 943 7.87 39.33 27.84
C THR A 943 6.90 40.01 26.88
N GLU A 944 5.65 39.56 26.84
CA GLU A 944 4.45 40.40 27.02
C GLU A 944 3.16 39.59 26.80
N LYS A 945 2.49 39.29 27.91
CA LYS A 945 1.02 39.18 27.95
C LYS A 945 0.46 40.61 27.87
N LYS A 946 -0.40 40.90 26.89
CA LYS A 946 -1.66 41.66 27.10
C LYS A 946 -2.53 41.75 25.83
N ARG A 947 -3.79 41.33 26.04
CA ARG A 947 -5.01 41.37 25.22
C ARG A 947 -5.17 40.32 24.14
#